data_AF-A0AAW6V207-F1
#
_entry.id   AF-A0AAW6V207-F1
#
_cell.length_a   1.000
_cell.length_b   1.000
_cell.length_c   1.000
_cell.angle_alpha   90.00
_cell.angle_beta   90.00
_cell.angle_gamma   90.00
#
_symmetry.space_group_name_H-M   'P 1'
#
loop_
_entity.id
_entity.type
_entity.pdbx_description
1 polymer ?
#
loop_
_entity_poly.entity_id
_entity_poly.type
_entity_poly.pdbx_seq_one_letter_code
_entity_poly.pdbx_strand_id
1 'polypeptide(L)'
;MKKITSVCPYCGAGCKLKLVVDNNKIIRAEAADGVTNQNQLCLKGYYGWDFLNDTQLLTPRLKQPMIRYQKGGAFTPVSWQEAIRYTASKLREIKEKHGPRAIMTTGSSRGTGNETNYVMQKFARAVLNTNNVDCCARVCHGPSVAGLQQALGNGAMSNSISDIENSKCLLVFGYNCADSHPIVARRVIKARENGAKIIVCDPRRIETARIADRHLQLNNGSNMALVNAFGYVLLEEELYNKAYVERYTEGLDAYREAVKDYAPEAVEEIVGVSAQAIREAMRMFAAAPSATIMWGMGVTQFGQAVDVVRGLASLALLTGNLGRANVGVGPVRGQNNVQGACDMGVLPNLFPGYQEVTDPAVRAKFAAAWGIDPAQMDDQVGTRITEVPHKALTGEIKAYYIMGEDPLQTEADLGLVRKGIEALDFVVVQDIFMTKTAEIADVLLPATSWGEHGGVFTCADRGFQRFEQAIPPAGNVKRDWEIISLLASEMGYPMHYENNQQIWDEMRELCPLFYGVTWEKMGDMGHVQWPCPTLDHPGTPWLYKDNRFDTPSGKGQLFATAWRAPAERPDDEWPLVLCTVREVGHYSCRSMTGNCAALQSLADEPGRVQINPVDAQRLGIADKQLVWVSSRRGKVITRADLSDRINPGAVYMTYQWWVGACNELTQDNLDPISKTPETKYCAVKVEAIADQQWAERYAWTAYSDMKARLKAAADV
;
A
#
# COMPACT_ATOMS: atom_id res chain seq x y z
N MET A 1 25.38 17.12 19.78
CA MET A 1 23.95 16.78 19.55
C MET A 1 23.26 17.74 18.58
N LYS A 2 22.66 17.22 17.49
CA LYS A 2 21.85 17.94 16.49
C LYS A 2 20.45 17.33 16.40
N LYS A 3 19.46 18.11 15.96
CA LYS A 3 18.10 17.64 15.68
C LYS A 3 17.83 17.75 14.19
N ILE A 4 17.63 16.62 13.53
CA ILE A 4 17.45 16.55 12.07
C ILE A 4 16.00 16.22 11.76
N THR A 5 15.37 17.01 10.90
CA THR A 5 13.97 16.81 10.54
C THR A 5 13.81 15.67 9.56
N SER A 6 12.78 14.87 9.79
CA SER A 6 12.44 13.80 8.90
C SER A 6 10.93 13.58 8.88
N VAL A 7 10.50 12.69 8.00
CA VAL A 7 9.13 12.17 7.92
C VAL A 7 9.18 10.69 8.25
N CYS A 8 8.21 10.24 9.04
CA CYS A 8 8.10 8.86 9.49
C CYS A 8 8.06 7.86 8.31
N PRO A 9 8.91 6.81 8.27
CA PRO A 9 9.01 5.91 7.13
C PRO A 9 7.97 4.77 7.14
N TYR A 10 6.91 4.88 7.94
CA TYR A 10 5.95 3.79 8.17
C TYR A 10 4.64 3.96 7.38
N CYS A 11 3.57 4.45 8.02
CA CYS A 11 2.27 4.61 7.38
C CYS A 11 2.17 5.92 6.60
N GLY A 12 1.20 6.02 5.68
CA GLY A 12 0.92 7.20 4.85
C GLY A 12 0.41 8.44 5.60
N ALA A 13 0.45 8.46 6.93
CA ALA A 13 0.00 9.61 7.73
C ALA A 13 0.95 10.82 7.67
N GLY A 14 2.20 10.67 7.22
CA GLY A 14 3.09 11.82 7.00
C GLY A 14 3.56 12.54 8.26
N CYS A 15 3.85 11.79 9.34
CA CYS A 15 4.20 12.41 10.61
C CYS A 15 5.61 13.01 10.55
N LYS A 16 5.74 14.31 10.82
CA LYS A 16 7.05 14.96 11.00
C LYS A 16 7.65 14.57 12.34
N LEU A 17 8.95 14.31 12.34
CA LEU A 17 9.73 13.99 13.52
C LEU A 17 11.10 14.66 13.47
N LYS A 18 11.77 14.78 14.61
CA LYS A 18 13.19 15.12 14.68
C LYS A 18 13.97 13.88 15.15
N LEU A 19 15.00 13.51 14.40
CA LEU A 19 16.01 12.55 14.82
C LEU A 19 17.09 13.29 15.59
N VAL A 20 17.28 12.90 16.85
CA VAL A 20 18.32 13.47 17.69
C VAL A 20 19.60 12.69 17.46
N VAL A 21 20.62 13.38 16.97
CA VAL A 21 21.88 12.78 16.53
C VAL A 21 23.02 13.26 17.42
N ASP A 22 23.81 12.32 17.92
CA ASP A 22 25.04 12.60 18.65
C ASP A 22 26.17 11.68 18.18
N ASN A 23 27.35 12.23 17.89
CA ASN A 23 28.48 11.50 17.33
C ASN A 23 28.10 10.60 16.12
N ASN A 24 27.36 11.16 15.16
CA ASN A 24 26.85 10.47 13.96
C ASN A 24 25.98 9.23 14.24
N LYS A 25 25.40 9.13 15.44
CA LYS A 25 24.43 8.09 15.80
C LYS A 25 23.11 8.72 16.21
N ILE A 26 21.99 8.13 15.78
CA ILE A 26 20.69 8.52 16.28
C ILE A 26 20.55 7.95 17.69
N ILE A 27 20.15 8.80 18.64
CA ILE A 27 19.97 8.40 20.04
C ILE A 27 18.49 8.31 20.43
N ARG A 28 17.61 9.05 19.75
CA ARG A 28 16.15 9.00 19.90
C ARG A 28 15.45 9.73 18.75
N ALA A 29 14.18 9.40 18.55
CA ALA A 29 13.24 10.19 17.78
C ALA A 29 12.32 10.99 18.71
N GLU A 30 11.95 12.19 18.30
CA GLU A 30 10.90 12.98 18.95
C GLU A 30 9.91 13.49 17.90
N ALA A 31 8.66 13.68 18.30
CA ALA A 31 7.67 14.27 17.41
C ALA A 31 8.08 15.71 17.05
N ALA A 32 7.73 16.12 15.83
CA ALA A 32 7.79 17.51 15.41
C ALA A 32 6.38 18.01 15.12
N ASP A 33 6.20 19.33 15.09
CA ASP A 33 4.91 19.97 14.85
C ASP A 33 4.52 19.97 13.36
N GLY A 34 4.41 18.78 12.77
CA GLY A 34 3.95 18.61 11.40
C GLY A 34 2.44 18.79 11.27
N VAL A 35 1.99 19.18 10.08
CA VAL A 35 0.58 19.47 9.77
C VAL A 35 -0.35 18.32 10.18
N THR A 36 0.01 17.08 9.87
CA THR A 36 -0.85 15.92 10.16
C THR A 36 -0.75 15.46 11.61
N ASN A 37 0.44 15.47 12.22
CA ASN A 37 0.68 14.80 13.49
C ASN A 37 0.67 15.73 14.72
N GLN A 38 0.85 17.04 14.55
CA GLN A 38 0.75 18.05 15.61
C GLN A 38 1.56 17.65 16.86
N ASN A 39 2.85 17.42 16.67
CA ASN A 39 3.78 17.03 17.73
C ASN A 39 3.42 15.72 18.45
N GLN A 40 2.79 14.77 17.75
CA GLN A 40 2.56 13.42 18.26
C GLN A 40 3.15 12.36 17.33
N LEU A 41 3.51 11.22 17.89
CA LEU A 41 3.91 10.03 17.14
C LEU A 41 3.23 8.80 17.75
N CYS A 42 3.07 7.76 16.93
CA CYS A 42 2.75 6.43 17.44
C CYS A 42 4.03 5.68 17.83
N LEU A 43 3.86 4.51 18.44
CA LEU A 43 4.93 3.62 18.86
C LEU A 43 6.00 3.39 17.77
N LYS A 44 5.57 3.12 16.52
CA LYS A 44 6.48 2.90 15.40
C LYS A 44 7.33 4.13 15.07
N GLY A 45 6.73 5.33 15.05
CA GLY A 45 7.47 6.56 14.78
C GLY A 45 8.46 6.92 15.89
N TYR A 46 8.13 6.55 17.14
CA TYR A 46 8.93 6.88 18.32
C TYR A 46 10.11 5.91 18.54
N TYR A 47 9.88 4.60 18.33
CA TYR A 47 10.86 3.56 18.62
C TYR A 47 11.43 2.87 17.37
N GLY A 48 10.77 2.99 16.23
CA GLY A 48 11.11 2.26 15.02
C GLY A 48 12.20 2.93 14.19
N TRP A 49 13.32 3.33 14.77
CA TRP A 49 14.43 3.99 14.05
C TRP A 49 15.78 3.29 14.25
N ASP A 50 15.92 2.47 15.29
CA ASP A 50 17.16 1.83 15.69
C ASP A 50 17.57 0.67 14.76
N PHE A 51 16.70 0.23 13.85
CA PHE A 51 17.04 -0.70 12.76
C PHE A 51 18.21 -0.19 11.89
N LEU A 52 18.46 1.12 11.89
CA LEU A 52 19.60 1.75 11.21
C LEU A 52 20.96 1.30 11.78
N ASN A 53 20.98 0.84 13.03
CA ASN A 53 22.20 0.40 13.71
C ASN A 53 22.59 -1.06 13.41
N ASP A 54 21.95 -1.71 12.43
CA ASP A 54 22.17 -3.13 12.10
C ASP A 54 22.05 -4.02 13.34
N THR A 55 20.88 -3.98 13.99
CA THR A 55 20.65 -4.71 15.26
C THR A 55 20.69 -6.23 15.10
N GLN A 56 20.50 -6.74 13.88
CA GLN A 56 20.45 -8.16 13.52
C GLN A 56 19.42 -8.96 14.35
N LEU A 57 18.40 -8.30 14.89
CA LEU A 57 17.35 -8.95 15.69
C LEU A 57 16.48 -9.86 14.82
N LEU A 58 16.21 -9.47 13.58
CA LEU A 58 15.49 -10.28 12.60
C LEU A 58 16.41 -10.65 11.42
N THR A 59 17.07 -9.67 10.82
CA THR A 59 17.93 -9.89 9.65
C THR A 59 19.02 -8.82 9.55
N PRO A 60 20.24 -9.14 9.06
CA PRO A 60 21.30 -8.14 8.86
C PRO A 60 21.00 -7.12 7.76
N ARG A 61 21.51 -5.90 7.94
CA ARG A 61 21.62 -4.88 6.88
C ARG A 61 22.55 -5.36 5.77
N LEU A 62 22.22 -5.08 4.52
CA LEU A 62 23.14 -5.29 3.39
C LEU A 62 24.23 -4.22 3.41
N LYS A 63 25.50 -4.63 3.23
CA LYS A 63 26.67 -3.76 3.42
C LYS A 63 27.55 -3.57 2.19
N GLN A 64 27.43 -4.45 1.19
CA GLN A 64 28.23 -4.41 -0.03
C GLN A 64 27.52 -5.15 -1.17
N PRO A 65 27.80 -4.83 -2.45
CA PRO A 65 27.24 -5.55 -3.58
C PRO A 65 27.66 -7.02 -3.57
N MET A 66 26.75 -7.91 -3.96
CA MET A 66 27.01 -9.33 -4.05
C MET A 66 26.41 -9.92 -5.33
N ILE A 67 27.08 -10.89 -5.93
CA ILE A 67 26.60 -11.63 -7.10
C ILE A 67 26.59 -13.11 -6.80
N ARG A 68 25.58 -13.81 -7.29
CA ARG A 68 25.49 -15.26 -7.38
C ARG A 68 25.67 -15.66 -8.85
N TYR A 69 26.86 -16.12 -9.22
CA TYR A 69 27.17 -16.46 -10.63
C TYR A 69 26.51 -17.75 -11.11
N GLN A 70 26.11 -18.62 -10.19
CA GLN A 70 25.43 -19.88 -10.47
C GLN A 70 24.16 -19.95 -9.64
N LYS A 71 23.01 -20.16 -10.28
CA LYS A 71 21.71 -20.28 -9.61
C LYS A 71 21.79 -21.33 -8.49
N GLY A 72 21.41 -20.93 -7.28
CA GLY A 72 21.54 -21.76 -6.07
C GLY A 72 22.94 -21.84 -5.42
N GLY A 73 24.00 -21.32 -6.06
CA GLY A 73 25.36 -21.23 -5.49
C GLY A 73 25.52 -20.10 -4.47
N ALA A 74 26.63 -20.00 -3.75
CA ALA A 74 26.82 -18.92 -2.75
C ALA A 74 26.90 -17.52 -3.38
N PHE A 75 26.58 -16.48 -2.61
CA PHE A 75 26.90 -15.10 -2.97
C PHE A 75 28.42 -14.89 -2.94
N THR A 76 28.90 -13.99 -3.80
CA THR A 76 30.28 -13.50 -3.81
C THR A 76 30.24 -11.99 -3.64
N PRO A 77 30.88 -11.42 -2.61
CA PRO A 77 31.07 -9.97 -2.50
C PRO A 77 31.89 -9.45 -3.67
N VAL A 78 31.42 -8.37 -4.29
CA VAL A 78 32.06 -7.79 -5.47
C VAL A 78 32.16 -6.27 -5.35
N SER A 79 33.01 -5.69 -6.19
CA SER A 79 33.06 -4.23 -6.33
C SER A 79 31.77 -3.69 -6.96
N TRP A 80 31.45 -2.42 -6.69
CA TRP A 80 30.35 -1.74 -7.39
C TRP A 80 30.52 -1.76 -8.90
N GLN A 81 31.75 -1.59 -9.39
CA GLN A 81 32.02 -1.58 -10.82
C GLN A 81 31.66 -2.94 -11.45
N GLU A 82 31.98 -4.04 -10.79
CA GLU A 82 31.62 -5.37 -11.24
C GLU A 82 30.11 -5.63 -11.15
N ALA A 83 29.48 -5.30 -10.02
CA ALA A 83 28.02 -5.43 -9.83
C ALA A 83 27.22 -4.70 -10.91
N ILE A 84 27.60 -3.44 -11.21
CA ILE A 84 26.94 -2.62 -12.22
C ILE A 84 27.16 -3.19 -13.62
N ARG A 85 28.40 -3.53 -14.00
CA ARG A 85 28.70 -4.14 -15.31
C ARG A 85 27.96 -5.46 -15.52
N TYR A 86 27.99 -6.34 -14.52
CA TYR A 86 27.36 -7.66 -14.60
C TYR A 86 25.85 -7.52 -14.78
N THR A 87 25.21 -6.68 -13.95
CA THR A 87 23.77 -6.42 -14.01
C THR A 87 23.36 -5.78 -15.33
N ALA A 88 24.06 -4.73 -15.76
CA ALA A 88 23.78 -4.05 -17.02
C ALA A 88 23.95 -4.97 -18.23
N SER A 89 25.00 -5.82 -18.22
CA SER A 89 25.23 -6.83 -19.24
C SER A 89 24.08 -7.84 -19.33
N LYS A 90 23.63 -8.38 -18.19
CA LYS A 90 22.52 -9.34 -18.14
C LYS A 90 21.19 -8.74 -18.57
N LEU A 91 20.87 -7.54 -18.11
CA LEU A 91 19.67 -6.83 -18.55
C LEU A 91 19.71 -6.51 -20.06
N ARG A 92 20.87 -6.13 -20.59
CA ARG A 92 21.05 -5.89 -22.04
C ARG A 92 20.87 -7.18 -22.84
N GLU A 93 21.50 -8.26 -22.43
CA GLU A 93 21.38 -9.59 -23.07
C GLU A 93 19.90 -10.02 -23.16
N ILE A 94 19.15 -9.86 -22.05
CA ILE A 94 17.73 -10.21 -22.02
C ILE A 94 16.90 -9.27 -22.88
N LYS A 95 17.15 -7.96 -22.83
CA LYS A 95 16.47 -6.96 -23.68
C LYS A 95 16.67 -7.26 -25.17
N GLU A 96 17.90 -7.57 -25.59
CA GLU A 96 18.24 -7.86 -26.99
C GLU A 96 17.62 -9.19 -27.46
N LYS A 97 17.64 -10.22 -26.62
CA LYS A 97 17.17 -11.56 -26.99
C LYS A 97 15.65 -11.73 -26.90
N HIS A 98 15.00 -11.12 -25.91
CA HIS A 98 13.59 -11.35 -25.58
C HIS A 98 12.72 -10.09 -25.73
N GLY A 99 13.33 -8.94 -26.04
CA GLY A 99 12.65 -7.66 -26.12
C GLY A 99 12.55 -6.95 -24.76
N PRO A 100 12.25 -5.64 -24.77
CA PRO A 100 12.27 -4.81 -23.57
C PRO A 100 11.19 -5.20 -22.55
N ARG A 101 10.02 -5.67 -23.03
CA ARG A 101 8.90 -6.13 -22.19
C ARG A 101 9.17 -7.44 -21.47
N ALA A 102 10.32 -8.10 -21.69
CA ALA A 102 10.75 -9.27 -20.93
C ALA A 102 11.39 -8.91 -19.57
N ILE A 103 11.57 -7.61 -19.29
CA ILE A 103 12.16 -7.11 -18.05
C ILE A 103 11.08 -6.40 -17.24
N MET A 104 10.96 -6.76 -15.96
CA MET A 104 10.10 -6.07 -15.00
C MET A 104 10.96 -5.24 -14.05
N THR A 105 10.51 -4.05 -13.70
CA THR A 105 11.09 -3.27 -12.59
C THR A 105 10.03 -2.90 -11.55
N THR A 106 10.46 -2.65 -10.32
CA THR A 106 9.60 -2.08 -9.27
C THR A 106 10.16 -0.76 -8.77
N GLY A 107 9.28 0.18 -8.45
CA GLY A 107 9.64 1.26 -7.54
C GLY A 107 9.49 0.82 -6.09
N SER A 108 9.75 1.72 -5.13
CA SER A 108 9.57 1.45 -3.71
C SER A 108 8.75 2.54 -3.03
N SER A 109 7.68 2.12 -2.36
CA SER A 109 6.80 3.01 -1.59
C SER A 109 7.29 3.28 -0.16
N ARG A 110 8.57 2.99 0.12
CA ARG A 110 9.20 3.04 1.45
C ARG A 110 10.19 4.19 1.62
N GLY A 111 11.39 3.90 2.11
CA GLY A 111 12.34 4.89 2.62
C GLY A 111 13.01 5.76 1.56
N THR A 112 13.02 5.32 0.30
CA THR A 112 13.88 5.88 -0.77
C THR A 112 13.51 7.29 -1.25
N GLY A 113 12.23 7.68 -1.15
CA GLY A 113 11.74 8.98 -1.60
C GLY A 113 11.16 8.99 -3.01
N ASN A 114 10.58 10.13 -3.40
CA ASN A 114 9.94 10.34 -4.70
C ASN A 114 10.98 10.39 -5.83
N GLU A 115 12.12 10.99 -5.56
CA GLU A 115 13.20 11.19 -6.52
C GLU A 115 13.68 9.86 -7.11
N THR A 116 13.93 8.86 -6.26
CA THR A 116 14.29 7.52 -6.74
C THR A 116 13.18 6.89 -7.58
N ASN A 117 11.91 7.02 -7.17
CA ASN A 117 10.80 6.44 -7.92
C ASN A 117 10.69 7.07 -9.32
N TYR A 118 10.93 8.38 -9.44
CA TYR A 118 11.04 9.06 -10.73
C TYR A 118 12.20 8.49 -11.57
N VAL A 119 13.38 8.30 -10.96
CA VAL A 119 14.56 7.75 -11.64
C VAL A 119 14.34 6.30 -12.08
N MET A 120 13.68 5.47 -11.26
CA MET A 120 13.35 4.08 -11.62
C MET A 120 12.43 4.00 -12.84
N GLN A 121 11.36 4.81 -12.88
CA GLN A 121 10.49 4.78 -14.06
C GLN A 121 11.17 5.36 -15.30
N LYS A 122 12.05 6.35 -15.13
CA LYS A 122 12.85 6.92 -16.22
C LYS A 122 13.81 5.85 -16.76
N PHE A 123 14.45 5.08 -15.89
CA PHE A 123 15.29 3.94 -16.28
C PHE A 123 14.48 2.88 -17.06
N ALA A 124 13.32 2.47 -16.56
CA ALA A 124 12.47 1.51 -17.25
C ALA A 124 12.07 1.98 -18.65
N ARG A 125 11.69 3.25 -18.80
CA ARG A 125 11.13 3.77 -20.06
C ARG A 125 12.16 4.29 -21.04
N ALA A 126 13.17 5.02 -20.56
CA ALA A 126 14.20 5.63 -21.40
C ALA A 126 15.36 4.68 -21.72
N VAL A 127 15.69 3.77 -20.80
CA VAL A 127 16.86 2.88 -20.94
C VAL A 127 16.42 1.48 -21.33
N LEU A 128 15.47 0.89 -20.59
CA LEU A 128 14.97 -0.45 -20.90
C LEU A 128 13.92 -0.45 -22.02
N ASN A 129 13.31 0.70 -22.34
CA ASN A 129 12.26 0.84 -23.35
C ASN A 129 10.99 0.03 -23.05
N THR A 130 10.58 -0.01 -21.78
CA THR A 130 9.36 -0.70 -21.36
C THR A 130 8.55 0.12 -20.37
N ASN A 131 7.24 -0.05 -20.41
CA ASN A 131 6.33 0.43 -19.35
C ASN A 131 6.17 -0.57 -18.19
N ASN A 132 6.95 -1.67 -18.15
CA ASN A 132 6.97 -2.62 -17.04
C ASN A 132 7.64 -2.04 -15.79
N VAL A 133 6.95 -1.10 -15.15
CA VAL A 133 7.32 -0.47 -13.88
C VAL A 133 6.06 -0.32 -13.03
N ASP A 134 6.06 -0.89 -11.84
CA ASP A 134 4.89 -0.88 -10.94
C ASP A 134 5.36 -0.91 -9.47
N CYS A 135 4.44 -0.78 -8.52
CA CYS A 135 4.75 -0.77 -7.09
C CYS A 135 3.62 -1.37 -6.25
N CYS A 136 3.86 -1.45 -4.94
CA CYS A 136 2.89 -1.98 -3.98
C CYS A 136 1.51 -1.28 -3.97
N ALA A 137 1.33 -0.13 -4.65
CA ALA A 137 -0.01 0.40 -4.91
C ALA A 137 -0.91 -0.68 -5.52
N ARG A 138 -0.35 -1.53 -6.38
CA ARG A 138 -1.01 -2.65 -7.04
C ARG A 138 -1.70 -3.60 -6.07
N VAL A 139 -1.04 -3.97 -4.98
CA VAL A 139 -1.61 -4.88 -3.96
C VAL A 139 -2.39 -4.16 -2.87
N CYS A 140 -2.42 -2.83 -2.88
CA CYS A 140 -2.97 -2.01 -1.81
C CYS A 140 -4.18 -1.19 -2.29
N HIS A 141 -3.95 -0.03 -2.91
CA HIS A 141 -5.00 0.93 -3.31
C HIS A 141 -5.14 1.10 -4.82
N GLY A 142 -4.60 0.18 -5.62
CA GLY A 142 -4.82 0.18 -7.06
C GLY A 142 -6.30 0.16 -7.47
N PRO A 143 -7.23 -0.50 -6.74
CA PRO A 143 -8.66 -0.37 -7.01
C PRO A 143 -9.21 1.02 -6.67
N SER A 144 -8.68 1.66 -5.62
CA SER A 144 -9.02 3.06 -5.31
C SER A 144 -8.66 3.99 -6.46
N VAL A 145 -7.47 3.82 -7.05
CA VAL A 145 -7.05 4.61 -8.22
C VAL A 145 -8.02 4.39 -9.36
N ALA A 146 -8.23 3.13 -9.78
CA ALA A 146 -9.06 2.82 -10.94
C ALA A 146 -10.52 3.26 -10.76
N GLY A 147 -11.11 2.98 -9.60
CA GLY A 147 -12.51 3.32 -9.31
C GLY A 147 -12.74 4.82 -9.23
N LEU A 148 -11.89 5.56 -8.53
CA LEU A 148 -12.05 7.02 -8.42
C LEU A 148 -11.65 7.77 -9.68
N GLN A 149 -10.69 7.25 -10.47
CA GLN A 149 -10.40 7.81 -11.79
C GLN A 149 -11.63 7.75 -12.69
N GLN A 150 -12.37 6.64 -12.68
CA GLN A 150 -13.62 6.52 -13.45
C GLN A 150 -14.77 7.36 -12.88
N ALA A 151 -14.88 7.44 -11.55
CA ALA A 151 -15.99 8.15 -10.90
C ALA A 151 -15.82 9.67 -10.88
N LEU A 152 -14.61 10.15 -10.59
CA LEU A 152 -14.29 11.54 -10.26
C LEU A 152 -13.11 12.12 -11.06
N GLY A 153 -12.40 11.29 -11.83
CA GLY A 153 -11.23 11.70 -12.62
C GLY A 153 -9.91 11.77 -11.85
N ASN A 154 -9.88 11.41 -10.56
CA ASN A 154 -8.64 11.36 -9.77
C ASN A 154 -8.66 10.24 -8.73
N GLY A 155 -7.57 9.47 -8.65
CA GLY A 155 -7.40 8.32 -7.74
C GLY A 155 -7.04 8.63 -6.28
N ALA A 156 -6.80 9.88 -5.93
CA ALA A 156 -6.27 10.28 -4.62
C ALA A 156 -7.35 10.55 -3.57
N MET A 157 -6.95 10.83 -2.32
CA MET A 157 -7.87 11.41 -1.35
C MET A 157 -8.37 12.78 -1.83
N SER A 158 -9.68 12.98 -1.81
CA SER A 158 -10.28 14.23 -2.27
C SER A 158 -10.00 15.39 -1.32
N ASN A 159 -9.78 15.12 -0.03
CA ASN A 159 -9.58 16.11 1.03
C ASN A 159 -8.35 15.78 1.89
N SER A 160 -7.83 16.78 2.60
CA SER A 160 -6.71 16.66 3.53
C SER A 160 -7.00 15.73 4.71
N ILE A 161 -5.96 15.12 5.30
CA ILE A 161 -6.09 14.41 6.58
C ILE A 161 -6.63 15.34 7.67
N SER A 162 -6.25 16.62 7.64
CA SER A 162 -6.69 17.63 8.60
C SER A 162 -8.19 17.95 8.51
N ASP A 163 -8.83 17.77 7.35
CA ASP A 163 -10.27 18.04 7.18
C ASP A 163 -11.15 17.04 7.95
N ILE A 164 -10.63 15.85 8.23
CA ILE A 164 -11.36 14.76 8.92
C ILE A 164 -11.90 15.24 10.27
N GLU A 165 -11.12 16.02 11.02
CA GLU A 165 -11.49 16.43 12.39
C GLU A 165 -12.66 17.43 12.44
N ASN A 166 -13.04 18.00 11.30
CA ASN A 166 -14.12 18.98 11.18
C ASN A 166 -15.34 18.46 10.43
N SER A 167 -15.29 17.23 9.91
CA SER A 167 -16.45 16.56 9.31
C SER A 167 -17.55 16.33 10.35
N LYS A 168 -18.82 16.33 9.95
CA LYS A 168 -19.96 16.11 10.85
C LYS A 168 -20.49 14.68 10.83
N CYS A 169 -20.10 13.88 9.85
CA CYS A 169 -20.27 12.44 9.86
C CYS A 169 -19.10 11.73 9.18
N LEU A 170 -18.60 10.67 9.80
CA LEU A 170 -17.57 9.80 9.23
C LEU A 170 -18.17 8.44 8.91
N LEU A 171 -18.13 8.03 7.64
CA LEU A 171 -18.42 6.67 7.22
C LEU A 171 -17.10 5.93 7.04
N VAL A 172 -16.71 5.15 8.04
CA VAL A 172 -15.49 4.34 8.05
C VAL A 172 -15.81 2.94 7.53
N PHE A 173 -15.41 2.65 6.29
CA PHE A 173 -15.79 1.43 5.59
C PHE A 173 -14.56 0.54 5.32
N GLY A 174 -14.52 -0.67 5.90
CA GLY A 174 -13.42 -1.61 5.70
C GLY A 174 -12.05 -1.04 6.09
N TYR A 175 -12.00 -0.25 7.15
CA TYR A 175 -10.80 0.49 7.54
C TYR A 175 -10.64 0.61 9.06
N ASN A 176 -9.49 0.12 9.55
CA ASN A 176 -9.09 0.28 10.95
C ASN A 176 -8.00 1.34 11.08
N CYS A 177 -8.42 2.61 11.24
CA CYS A 177 -7.50 3.73 11.40
C CYS A 177 -6.64 3.62 12.67
N ALA A 178 -7.15 3.02 13.76
CA ALA A 178 -6.46 2.95 15.04
C ALA A 178 -5.12 2.22 14.93
N ASP A 179 -5.09 1.09 14.20
CA ASP A 179 -3.86 0.30 14.03
C ASP A 179 -3.08 0.69 12.77
N SER A 180 -3.79 1.09 11.71
CA SER A 180 -3.18 1.36 10.40
C SER A 180 -2.53 2.74 10.36
N HIS A 181 -3.20 3.77 10.90
CA HIS A 181 -2.78 5.16 10.84
C HIS A 181 -3.16 5.88 12.15
N PRO A 182 -2.44 5.63 13.26
CA PRO A 182 -2.83 6.17 14.58
C PRO A 182 -3.01 7.70 14.61
N ILE A 183 -2.26 8.45 13.79
CA ILE A 183 -2.44 9.90 13.67
C ILE A 183 -3.75 10.28 12.95
N VAL A 184 -4.19 9.51 11.96
CA VAL A 184 -5.51 9.68 11.35
C VAL A 184 -6.60 9.31 12.36
N ALA A 185 -6.41 8.25 13.16
CA ALA A 185 -7.34 7.91 14.23
C ALA A 185 -7.51 9.03 15.26
N ARG A 186 -6.45 9.79 15.57
CA ARG A 186 -6.57 11.00 16.40
C ARG A 186 -7.47 12.07 15.77
N ARG A 187 -7.46 12.22 14.45
CA ARG A 187 -8.39 13.13 13.73
C ARG A 187 -9.83 12.64 13.80
N VAL A 188 -10.05 11.32 13.72
CA VAL A 188 -11.37 10.70 13.93
C VAL A 188 -11.89 10.95 15.35
N ILE A 189 -11.03 10.81 16.37
CA ILE A 189 -11.38 11.11 17.77
C ILE A 189 -11.75 12.58 17.93
N LYS A 190 -10.95 13.50 17.39
CA LYS A 190 -11.27 14.93 17.40
C LYS A 190 -12.56 15.27 16.67
N ALA A 191 -12.86 14.60 15.55
CA ALA A 191 -14.14 14.76 14.87
C ALA A 191 -15.30 14.42 15.82
N ARG A 192 -15.22 13.29 16.54
CA ARG A 192 -16.21 12.90 17.53
C ARG A 192 -16.32 13.91 18.67
N GLU A 193 -15.19 14.41 19.19
CA GLU A 193 -15.16 15.47 20.22
C GLU A 193 -15.83 16.77 19.70
N ASN A 194 -15.69 17.06 18.41
CA ASN A 194 -16.34 18.17 17.70
C ASN A 194 -17.81 17.88 17.29
N GLY A 195 -18.39 16.78 17.80
CA GLY A 195 -19.79 16.40 17.64
C GLY A 195 -20.09 15.59 16.38
N ALA A 196 -19.07 15.09 15.66
CA ALA A 196 -19.29 14.25 14.48
C ALA A 196 -19.94 12.91 14.84
N LYS A 197 -20.81 12.44 13.97
CA LYS A 197 -21.32 11.07 13.98
C LYS A 197 -20.33 10.10 13.34
N ILE A 198 -20.24 8.88 13.85
CA ILE A 198 -19.33 7.86 13.31
C ILE A 198 -20.12 6.58 12.98
N ILE A 199 -20.04 6.16 11.72
CA ILE A 199 -20.57 4.89 11.22
C ILE A 199 -19.37 4.02 10.83
N VAL A 200 -19.29 2.82 11.39
CA VAL A 200 -18.23 1.83 11.07
C VAL A 200 -18.85 0.63 10.38
N CYS A 201 -18.32 0.28 9.22
CA CYS A 201 -18.63 -0.96 8.50
C CYS A 201 -17.38 -1.84 8.48
N ASP A 202 -17.26 -2.77 9.42
CA ASP A 202 -16.18 -3.78 9.50
C ASP A 202 -16.75 -5.04 10.14
N PRO A 203 -16.46 -6.26 9.65
CA PRO A 203 -16.96 -7.48 10.29
C PRO A 203 -16.44 -7.68 11.71
N ARG A 204 -15.34 -7.03 12.08
CA ARG A 204 -14.78 -7.04 13.43
C ARG A 204 -15.22 -5.83 14.23
N ARG A 205 -15.23 -5.99 15.55
CA ARG A 205 -15.36 -4.89 16.52
C ARG A 205 -13.99 -4.21 16.72
N ILE A 206 -13.50 -3.51 15.71
CA ILE A 206 -12.24 -2.74 15.76
C ILE A 206 -12.30 -1.60 16.79
N GLU A 207 -11.16 -0.98 17.14
CA GLU A 207 -11.16 0.11 18.14
C GLU A 207 -12.08 1.27 17.73
N THR A 208 -12.09 1.61 16.45
CA THR A 208 -12.98 2.67 15.93
C THR A 208 -14.47 2.34 16.13
N ALA A 209 -14.86 1.06 16.14
CA ALA A 209 -16.24 0.66 16.39
C ALA A 209 -16.70 0.96 17.82
N ARG A 210 -15.79 0.97 18.81
CA ARG A 210 -16.11 1.35 20.20
C ARG A 210 -16.51 2.81 20.34
N ILE A 211 -16.02 3.64 19.42
CA ILE A 211 -16.38 5.06 19.30
C ILE A 211 -17.29 5.32 18.10
N ALA A 212 -18.02 4.32 17.60
CA ALA A 212 -19.04 4.53 16.58
C ALA A 212 -20.40 4.85 17.23
N ASP A 213 -21.20 5.68 16.58
CA ASP A 213 -22.64 5.76 16.85
C ASP A 213 -23.35 4.53 16.28
N ARG A 214 -22.85 3.99 15.16
CA ARG A 214 -23.32 2.75 14.54
C ARG A 214 -22.17 1.88 14.07
N HIS A 215 -22.18 0.62 14.49
CA HIS A 215 -21.32 -0.42 13.94
C HIS A 215 -22.18 -1.40 13.15
N LEU A 216 -21.96 -1.45 11.83
CA LEU A 216 -22.58 -2.41 10.93
C LEU A 216 -21.61 -3.58 10.76
N GLN A 217 -21.81 -4.63 11.56
CA GLN A 217 -20.97 -5.83 11.59
C GLN A 217 -21.33 -6.77 10.43
N LEU A 218 -21.06 -6.33 9.20
CA LEU A 218 -21.38 -7.08 7.99
C LEU A 218 -20.63 -8.42 7.88
N ASN A 219 -21.24 -9.37 7.19
CA ASN A 219 -20.60 -10.60 6.75
C ASN A 219 -19.40 -10.29 5.85
N ASN A 220 -18.30 -11.04 6.00
CA ASN A 220 -17.13 -10.86 5.16
C ASN A 220 -17.50 -11.00 3.67
N GLY A 221 -17.03 -10.06 2.83
CA GLY A 221 -17.25 -10.12 1.38
C GLY A 221 -18.61 -9.58 0.88
N SER A 222 -19.50 -9.09 1.75
CA SER A 222 -20.80 -8.53 1.35
C SER A 222 -20.76 -7.04 0.97
N ASN A 223 -19.56 -6.48 0.74
CA ASN A 223 -19.33 -5.03 0.60
C ASN A 223 -20.25 -4.34 -0.43
N MET A 224 -20.33 -4.89 -1.66
CA MET A 224 -21.14 -4.29 -2.73
C MET A 224 -22.64 -4.33 -2.41
N ALA A 225 -23.12 -5.40 -1.76
CA ALA A 225 -24.52 -5.51 -1.35
C ALA A 225 -24.89 -4.42 -0.34
N LEU A 226 -24.03 -4.18 0.66
CA LEU A 226 -24.22 -3.10 1.62
C LEU A 226 -24.18 -1.71 0.97
N VAL A 227 -23.22 -1.47 0.07
CA VAL A 227 -23.10 -0.18 -0.65
C VAL A 227 -24.31 0.08 -1.54
N ASN A 228 -24.84 -0.93 -2.22
CA ASN A 228 -26.08 -0.80 -2.98
C ASN A 228 -27.29 -0.55 -2.08
N ALA A 229 -27.38 -1.23 -0.94
CA ALA A 229 -28.46 -1.00 0.03
C ALA A 229 -28.42 0.42 0.60
N PHE A 230 -27.22 0.97 0.81
CA PHE A 230 -27.06 2.39 1.15
C PHE A 230 -27.61 3.30 0.06
N GLY A 231 -27.23 3.06 -1.19
CA GLY A 231 -27.75 3.77 -2.35
C GLY A 231 -29.27 3.70 -2.47
N TYR A 232 -29.83 2.51 -2.28
CA TYR A 232 -31.27 2.27 -2.31
C TYR A 232 -32.00 3.13 -1.27
N VAL A 233 -31.56 3.12 -0.01
CA VAL A 233 -32.19 3.92 1.06
C VAL A 233 -32.15 5.41 0.74
N LEU A 234 -31.01 5.91 0.24
CA LEU A 234 -30.88 7.33 -0.12
C LEU A 234 -31.87 7.75 -1.21
N LEU A 235 -32.20 6.85 -2.14
CA LEU A 235 -33.13 7.11 -3.24
C LEU A 235 -34.59 6.90 -2.85
N GLU A 236 -34.90 5.82 -2.13
CA GLU A 236 -36.26 5.44 -1.71
C GLU A 236 -36.82 6.47 -0.72
N GLU A 237 -36.02 6.88 0.26
CA GLU A 237 -36.42 7.84 1.28
C GLU A 237 -36.20 9.31 0.86
N GLU A 238 -35.84 9.54 -0.41
CA GLU A 238 -35.55 10.85 -1.00
C GLU A 238 -34.51 11.70 -0.24
N LEU A 239 -33.52 11.04 0.39
CA LEU A 239 -32.49 11.68 1.23
C LEU A 239 -31.30 12.25 0.45
N TYR A 240 -31.18 11.92 -0.85
CA TYR A 240 -30.10 12.43 -1.70
C TYR A 240 -30.32 13.90 -2.09
N ASN A 241 -29.23 14.61 -2.38
CA ASN A 241 -29.26 16.01 -2.79
C ASN A 241 -29.65 16.14 -4.27
N LYS A 242 -30.96 16.20 -4.54
CA LYS A 242 -31.56 16.27 -5.89
C LYS A 242 -30.92 17.35 -6.78
N ALA A 243 -30.81 18.58 -6.27
CA ALA A 243 -30.25 19.72 -7.03
C ALA A 243 -28.75 19.57 -7.31
N TYR A 244 -27.99 18.98 -6.39
CA TYR A 244 -26.58 18.67 -6.62
C TYR A 244 -26.41 17.61 -7.71
N VAL A 245 -27.17 16.51 -7.58
CA VAL A 245 -27.11 15.37 -8.50
C VAL A 245 -27.46 15.79 -9.93
N GLU A 246 -28.53 16.55 -10.12
CA GLU A 246 -28.92 17.07 -11.44
C GLU A 246 -27.83 17.91 -12.10
N ARG A 247 -27.17 18.78 -11.32
CA ARG A 247 -26.17 19.72 -11.84
C ARG A 247 -24.81 19.10 -12.08
N TYR A 248 -24.34 18.25 -11.16
CA TYR A 248 -22.92 17.88 -11.07
C TYR A 248 -22.64 16.40 -11.30
N THR A 249 -23.67 15.60 -11.58
CA THR A 249 -23.51 14.14 -11.77
C THR A 249 -24.16 13.65 -13.06
N GLU A 250 -23.79 12.44 -13.47
CA GLU A 250 -24.34 11.71 -14.61
C GLU A 250 -24.68 10.27 -14.18
N GLY A 251 -25.68 9.66 -14.82
CA GLY A 251 -26.01 8.23 -14.63
C GLY A 251 -27.03 7.89 -13.56
N LEU A 252 -27.85 8.84 -13.07
CA LEU A 252 -28.82 8.61 -12.00
C LEU A 252 -29.85 7.50 -12.33
N ASP A 253 -30.39 7.47 -13.55
CA ASP A 253 -31.40 6.47 -13.93
C ASP A 253 -30.83 5.06 -13.95
N ALA A 254 -29.63 4.89 -14.54
CA ALA A 254 -28.92 3.62 -14.55
C ALA A 254 -28.53 3.18 -13.13
N TYR A 255 -28.13 4.13 -12.28
CA TYR A 255 -27.85 3.86 -10.87
C TYR A 255 -29.10 3.38 -10.11
N ARG A 256 -30.25 4.05 -10.29
CA ARG A 256 -31.54 3.67 -9.67
C ARG A 256 -31.95 2.26 -10.09
N GLU A 257 -31.84 1.96 -11.37
CA GLU A 257 -32.13 0.63 -11.90
C GLU A 257 -31.20 -0.45 -11.30
N ALA A 258 -29.91 -0.15 -11.18
CA ALA A 258 -28.93 -1.09 -10.64
C ALA A 258 -29.11 -1.40 -9.15
N VAL A 259 -29.64 -0.45 -8.35
CA VAL A 259 -29.85 -0.67 -6.91
C VAL A 259 -31.26 -1.11 -6.55
N LYS A 260 -32.21 -1.17 -7.48
CA LYS A 260 -33.64 -1.39 -7.20
C LYS A 260 -33.95 -2.68 -6.41
N ASP A 261 -33.12 -3.71 -6.58
CA ASP A 261 -33.29 -5.02 -5.93
C ASP A 261 -32.50 -5.12 -4.61
N TYR A 262 -31.92 -4.02 -4.14
CA TYR A 262 -31.10 -3.94 -2.93
C TYR A 262 -31.82 -3.20 -1.79
N ALA A 263 -33.14 -3.34 -1.69
CA ALA A 263 -33.84 -2.97 -0.47
C ALA A 263 -33.14 -3.63 0.73
N PRO A 264 -32.89 -2.91 1.84
CA PRO A 264 -32.17 -3.48 2.99
C PRO A 264 -32.76 -4.82 3.47
N GLU A 265 -34.08 -4.96 3.43
CA GLU A 265 -34.82 -6.18 3.76
C GLU A 265 -34.51 -7.35 2.82
N ALA A 266 -34.22 -7.08 1.54
CA ALA A 266 -33.91 -8.11 0.54
C ALA A 266 -32.48 -8.65 0.66
N VAL A 267 -31.59 -7.94 1.37
CA VAL A 267 -30.16 -8.29 1.46
C VAL A 267 -29.70 -8.57 2.89
N GLU A 268 -30.60 -8.62 3.87
CA GLU A 268 -30.25 -8.86 5.29
C GLU A 268 -29.41 -10.14 5.48
N GLU A 269 -29.77 -11.24 4.82
CA GLU A 269 -29.04 -12.51 4.93
C GLU A 269 -27.63 -12.44 4.31
N ILE A 270 -27.50 -11.79 3.15
CA ILE A 270 -26.22 -11.61 2.46
C ILE A 270 -25.30 -10.71 3.31
N VAL A 271 -25.85 -9.60 3.78
CA VAL A 271 -25.09 -8.56 4.48
C VAL A 271 -24.83 -8.94 5.93
N GLY A 272 -25.71 -9.71 6.58
CA GLY A 272 -25.63 -10.05 8.01
C GLY A 272 -25.96 -8.89 8.95
N VAL A 273 -26.62 -7.84 8.43
CA VAL A 273 -26.99 -6.63 9.18
C VAL A 273 -28.46 -6.35 8.96
N SER A 274 -29.18 -5.97 10.02
CA SER A 274 -30.61 -5.70 9.90
C SER A 274 -30.91 -4.50 9.01
N ALA A 275 -32.01 -4.58 8.29
CA ALA A 275 -32.54 -3.53 7.43
C ALA A 275 -32.69 -2.22 8.19
N GLN A 276 -33.19 -2.28 9.42
CA GLN A 276 -33.31 -1.13 10.30
C GLN A 276 -31.96 -0.46 10.55
N ALA A 277 -30.89 -1.22 10.85
CA ALA A 277 -29.58 -0.66 11.12
C ALA A 277 -28.96 0.00 9.87
N ILE A 278 -29.17 -0.59 8.70
CA ILE A 278 -28.76 -0.02 7.40
C ILE A 278 -29.47 1.32 7.14
N ARG A 279 -30.80 1.35 7.32
CA ARG A 279 -31.62 2.55 7.15
C ARG A 279 -31.21 3.66 8.12
N GLU A 280 -31.06 3.33 9.39
CA GLU A 280 -30.64 4.28 10.43
C GLU A 280 -29.24 4.88 10.14
N ALA A 281 -28.31 4.08 9.63
CA ALA A 281 -26.99 4.55 9.23
C ALA A 281 -27.08 5.56 8.08
N MET A 282 -27.88 5.30 7.04
CA MET A 282 -28.00 6.23 5.91
C MET A 282 -28.78 7.49 6.21
N ARG A 283 -29.81 7.41 7.06
CA ARG A 283 -30.48 8.60 7.61
C ARG A 283 -29.49 9.49 8.36
N MET A 284 -28.63 8.89 9.19
CA MET A 284 -27.57 9.59 9.91
C MET A 284 -26.54 10.23 8.96
N PHE A 285 -26.10 9.48 7.95
CA PHE A 285 -25.13 9.97 6.96
C PHE A 285 -25.67 11.12 6.12
N ALA A 286 -26.91 11.01 5.63
CA ALA A 286 -27.55 12.02 4.78
C ALA A 286 -27.97 13.28 5.56
N ALA A 287 -28.33 13.15 6.84
CA ALA A 287 -28.68 14.29 7.68
C ALA A 287 -27.48 15.18 8.05
N ALA A 288 -26.25 14.69 7.90
CA ALA A 288 -25.05 15.43 8.27
C ALA A 288 -24.76 16.56 7.25
N PRO A 289 -24.47 17.79 7.71
CA PRO A 289 -24.18 18.92 6.81
C PRO A 289 -22.83 18.77 6.08
N SER A 290 -21.95 17.89 6.58
CA SER A 290 -20.75 17.44 5.91
C SER A 290 -20.44 16.00 6.33
N ALA A 291 -20.11 15.16 5.35
CA ALA A 291 -19.73 13.79 5.61
C ALA A 291 -18.48 13.39 4.82
N THR A 292 -17.64 12.57 5.43
CA THR A 292 -16.43 12.02 4.81
C THR A 292 -16.51 10.50 4.82
N ILE A 293 -16.28 9.88 3.66
CA ILE A 293 -16.19 8.42 3.53
C ILE A 293 -14.71 8.03 3.54
N MET A 294 -14.32 7.16 4.46
CA MET A 294 -12.94 6.71 4.62
C MET A 294 -12.87 5.20 4.46
N TRP A 295 -11.96 4.72 3.62
CA TRP A 295 -11.78 3.28 3.45
C TRP A 295 -10.31 2.87 3.30
N GLY A 296 -10.10 1.57 3.43
CA GLY A 296 -8.82 0.92 3.32
C GLY A 296 -8.96 -0.46 2.69
N MET A 297 -8.22 -1.42 3.24
CA MET A 297 -8.04 -2.73 2.62
C MET A 297 -9.27 -3.63 2.71
N GLY A 298 -10.20 -3.38 3.63
CA GLY A 298 -11.49 -4.08 3.68
C GLY A 298 -12.42 -3.74 2.50
N VAL A 299 -12.00 -2.83 1.62
CA VAL A 299 -12.60 -2.59 0.31
C VAL A 299 -11.68 -3.11 -0.80
N THR A 300 -10.41 -2.71 -0.79
CA THR A 300 -9.55 -2.83 -1.97
C THR A 300 -8.96 -4.23 -2.20
N GLN A 301 -8.96 -5.11 -1.20
CA GLN A 301 -8.35 -6.45 -1.33
C GLN A 301 -9.42 -7.54 -1.45
N PHE A 302 -10.39 -7.28 -2.35
CA PHE A 302 -11.49 -8.16 -2.77
C PHE A 302 -11.57 -8.19 -4.31
N GLY A 303 -12.10 -9.26 -4.89
CA GLY A 303 -12.24 -9.42 -6.36
C GLY A 303 -13.26 -8.47 -7.01
N GLN A 304 -14.10 -7.80 -6.22
CA GLN A 304 -15.05 -6.77 -6.65
C GLN A 304 -14.65 -5.36 -6.15
N ALA A 305 -13.37 -5.13 -5.87
CA ALA A 305 -12.90 -3.92 -5.20
C ALA A 305 -13.15 -2.62 -5.97
N VAL A 306 -12.90 -2.58 -7.29
CA VAL A 306 -13.09 -1.35 -8.08
C VAL A 306 -14.55 -0.91 -8.09
N ASP A 307 -15.46 -1.88 -8.20
CA ASP A 307 -16.90 -1.62 -8.21
C ASP A 307 -17.37 -1.01 -6.88
N VAL A 308 -16.89 -1.55 -5.76
CA VAL A 308 -17.22 -1.04 -4.40
C VAL A 308 -16.68 0.39 -4.22
N VAL A 309 -15.47 0.68 -4.69
CA VAL A 309 -14.92 2.05 -4.64
C VAL A 309 -15.81 3.02 -5.41
N ARG A 310 -16.25 2.66 -6.61
CA ARG A 310 -17.16 3.49 -7.42
C ARG A 310 -18.53 3.67 -6.75
N GLY A 311 -19.04 2.62 -6.11
CA GLY A 311 -20.25 2.70 -5.30
C GLY A 311 -20.12 3.66 -4.12
N LEU A 312 -19.02 3.60 -3.36
CA LEU A 312 -18.72 4.52 -2.26
C LEU A 312 -18.60 5.97 -2.75
N ALA A 313 -17.94 6.20 -3.89
CA ALA A 313 -17.88 7.52 -4.53
C ALA A 313 -19.29 8.02 -4.92
N SER A 314 -20.15 7.12 -5.39
CA SER A 314 -21.54 7.44 -5.74
C SER A 314 -22.36 7.87 -4.52
N LEU A 315 -22.13 7.30 -3.33
CA LEU A 315 -22.78 7.77 -2.10
C LEU A 315 -22.38 9.22 -1.76
N ALA A 316 -21.10 9.58 -1.96
CA ALA A 316 -20.64 10.95 -1.76
C ALA A 316 -21.23 11.91 -2.82
N LEU A 317 -21.35 11.47 -4.07
CA LEU A 317 -22.00 12.24 -5.15
C LEU A 317 -23.50 12.45 -4.88
N LEU A 318 -24.23 11.40 -4.48
CA LEU A 318 -25.65 11.46 -4.14
C LEU A 318 -25.93 12.47 -3.01
N THR A 319 -25.01 12.58 -2.04
CA THR A 319 -25.20 13.44 -0.87
C THR A 319 -24.53 14.82 -1.01
N GLY A 320 -23.87 15.12 -2.13
CA GLY A 320 -23.18 16.41 -2.32
C GLY A 320 -21.99 16.63 -1.39
N ASN A 321 -21.30 15.55 -1.02
CA ASN A 321 -20.17 15.54 -0.09
C ASN A 321 -18.81 15.52 -0.82
N LEU A 322 -18.66 16.35 -1.85
CA LEU A 322 -17.42 16.55 -2.63
C LEU A 322 -17.22 18.04 -2.95
N GLY A 323 -16.01 18.42 -3.36
CA GLY A 323 -15.71 19.76 -3.89
C GLY A 323 -15.58 20.90 -2.88
N ARG A 324 -15.61 20.60 -1.57
CA ARG A 324 -15.51 21.59 -0.48
C ARG A 324 -14.74 21.01 0.71
N ALA A 325 -14.45 21.85 1.70
CA ALA A 325 -13.80 21.43 2.94
C ALA A 325 -14.68 20.48 3.78
N ASN A 326 -14.04 19.64 4.60
CA ASN A 326 -14.65 18.79 5.63
C ASN A 326 -15.61 17.71 5.10
N VAL A 327 -15.56 17.40 3.81
CA VAL A 327 -16.32 16.32 3.17
C VAL A 327 -15.37 15.32 2.51
N GLY A 328 -15.85 14.53 1.56
CA GLY A 328 -15.02 13.88 0.57
C GLY A 328 -14.90 12.37 0.72
N VAL A 329 -14.04 11.83 -0.13
CA VAL A 329 -13.70 10.41 -0.19
C VAL A 329 -12.21 10.23 0.11
N GLY A 330 -11.91 9.34 1.04
CA GLY A 330 -10.59 9.14 1.60
C GLY A 330 -10.13 7.68 1.51
N PRO A 331 -9.59 7.22 0.37
CA PRO A 331 -8.76 6.02 0.33
C PRO A 331 -7.46 6.27 1.11
N VAL A 332 -7.44 5.96 2.41
CA VAL A 332 -6.31 6.31 3.28
C VAL A 332 -5.11 5.40 2.99
N ARG A 333 -4.22 5.89 2.12
CA ARG A 333 -3.08 5.14 1.57
C ARG A 333 -2.18 4.54 2.66
N GLY A 334 -1.82 3.27 2.49
CA GLY A 334 -1.08 2.46 3.47
C GLY A 334 0.35 2.93 3.74
N GLN A 335 1.28 2.71 2.79
CA GLN A 335 2.71 2.98 2.99
C GLN A 335 3.05 4.47 2.95
N ASN A 336 4.12 4.86 3.64
CA ASN A 336 4.56 6.26 3.82
C ASN A 336 4.68 7.01 2.51
N ASN A 337 5.07 6.32 1.43
CA ASN A 337 5.27 6.94 0.13
C ASN A 337 4.57 6.24 -1.03
N VAL A 338 3.52 5.43 -0.78
CA VAL A 338 2.78 4.79 -1.89
C VAL A 338 2.05 5.80 -2.76
N GLN A 339 1.61 6.91 -2.18
CA GLN A 339 1.07 8.03 -2.93
C GLN A 339 2.17 8.64 -3.84
N GLY A 340 3.36 8.84 -3.28
CA GLY A 340 4.50 9.39 -4.01
C GLY A 340 5.02 8.50 -5.14
N ALA A 341 5.14 7.18 -4.93
CA ALA A 341 5.49 6.26 -6.00
C ALA A 341 4.49 6.33 -7.17
N CYS A 342 3.18 6.45 -6.89
CA CYS A 342 2.16 6.69 -7.92
C CYS A 342 2.35 8.05 -8.59
N ASP A 343 2.55 9.12 -7.81
CA ASP A 343 2.77 10.49 -8.33
C ASP A 343 3.97 10.53 -9.30
N MET A 344 5.01 9.75 -9.00
CA MET A 344 6.24 9.65 -9.78
C MET A 344 6.14 8.67 -10.95
N GLY A 345 4.94 8.18 -11.29
CA GLY A 345 4.74 7.35 -12.48
C GLY A 345 5.29 5.93 -12.37
N VAL A 346 5.45 5.40 -11.15
CA VAL A 346 5.75 3.98 -10.92
C VAL A 346 4.46 3.16 -11.01
N LEU A 347 3.85 3.25 -12.19
CA LEU A 347 2.61 2.60 -12.59
C LEU A 347 2.73 2.24 -14.07
N PRO A 348 2.24 1.07 -14.50
CA PRO A 348 2.52 0.57 -15.85
C PRO A 348 1.76 1.33 -16.95
N ASN A 349 0.82 2.20 -16.59
CA ASN A 349 0.02 2.99 -17.52
C ASN A 349 0.25 4.51 -17.42
N LEU A 350 1.01 5.01 -16.44
CA LEU A 350 1.16 6.45 -16.20
C LEU A 350 2.62 6.88 -16.08
N PHE A 351 2.98 7.95 -16.78
CA PHE A 351 4.11 8.80 -16.46
C PHE A 351 3.87 9.61 -15.18
N PRO A 352 4.93 10.22 -14.60
CA PRO A 352 4.81 11.15 -13.48
C PRO A 352 3.71 12.21 -13.71
N GLY A 353 2.99 12.58 -12.66
CA GLY A 353 1.91 13.57 -12.75
C GLY A 353 0.62 13.04 -13.37
N TYR A 354 0.40 11.72 -13.35
CA TYR A 354 -0.80 11.05 -13.83
C TYR A 354 -1.06 11.26 -15.33
N GLN A 355 -0.02 11.13 -16.15
CA GLN A 355 -0.08 11.35 -17.59
C GLN A 355 -0.02 10.01 -18.33
N GLU A 356 -1.02 9.69 -19.14
CA GLU A 356 -1.16 8.37 -19.77
C GLU A 356 0.01 8.05 -20.71
N VAL A 357 0.58 6.85 -20.56
CA VAL A 357 1.68 6.38 -21.45
C VAL A 357 1.19 6.16 -22.88
N THR A 358 -0.11 5.95 -23.07
CA THR A 358 -0.74 5.74 -24.38
C THR A 358 -0.97 7.04 -25.14
N ASP A 359 -0.84 8.21 -24.51
CA ASP A 359 -0.95 9.51 -25.18
C ASP A 359 0.34 9.86 -25.95
N PRO A 360 0.31 9.99 -27.29
CA PRO A 360 1.49 10.30 -28.09
C PRO A 360 2.11 11.67 -27.79
N ALA A 361 1.31 12.68 -27.40
CA ALA A 361 1.82 14.00 -27.06
C ALA A 361 2.59 13.98 -25.72
N VAL A 362 2.09 13.20 -24.76
CA VAL A 362 2.79 12.95 -23.49
C VAL A 362 4.10 12.21 -23.75
N ARG A 363 4.09 11.12 -24.53
CA ARG A 363 5.32 10.40 -24.90
C ARG A 363 6.34 11.31 -25.57
N ALA A 364 5.93 12.12 -26.56
CA ALA A 364 6.81 13.04 -27.25
C ALA A 364 7.46 14.06 -26.29
N LYS A 365 6.71 14.58 -25.32
CA LYS A 365 7.24 15.47 -24.29
C LYS A 365 8.32 14.80 -23.43
N PHE A 366 8.06 13.61 -22.91
CA PHE A 366 9.04 12.88 -22.09
C PHE A 366 10.25 12.44 -22.91
N ALA A 367 10.05 11.97 -24.15
CA ALA A 367 11.13 11.61 -25.06
C ALA A 367 12.07 12.79 -25.33
N ALA A 368 11.51 13.97 -25.63
CA ALA A 368 12.28 15.19 -25.85
C ALA A 368 13.08 15.60 -24.61
N ALA A 369 12.45 15.57 -23.42
CA ALA A 369 13.11 15.90 -22.17
C ALA A 369 14.23 14.93 -21.80
N TRP A 370 14.08 13.65 -22.17
CA TRP A 370 15.07 12.61 -21.88
C TRP A 370 16.08 12.41 -22.99
N GLY A 371 15.97 13.13 -24.11
CA GLY A 371 16.89 13.04 -25.24
C GLY A 371 16.86 11.69 -25.97
N ILE A 372 15.68 11.04 -26.02
CA ILE A 372 15.48 9.75 -26.70
C ILE A 372 14.51 9.89 -27.88
N ASP A 373 14.57 8.94 -28.81
CA ASP A 373 13.58 8.86 -29.89
C ASP A 373 12.23 8.36 -29.33
N PRO A 374 11.12 9.12 -29.49
CA PRO A 374 9.80 8.66 -29.05
C PRO A 374 9.37 7.33 -29.69
N ALA A 375 9.90 6.97 -30.87
CA ALA A 375 9.62 5.67 -31.51
C ALA A 375 10.22 4.47 -30.73
N GLN A 376 11.17 4.71 -29.82
CA GLN A 376 11.72 3.69 -28.94
C GLN A 376 10.92 3.51 -27.65
N MET A 377 9.95 4.39 -27.37
CA MET A 377 9.12 4.28 -26.17
C MET A 377 7.99 3.27 -26.38
N ASP A 378 7.74 2.46 -25.36
CA ASP A 378 6.58 1.58 -25.32
C ASP A 378 5.29 2.41 -25.29
N ASP A 379 4.40 2.19 -26.27
CA ASP A 379 3.13 2.88 -26.40
C ASP A 379 1.94 2.12 -25.78
N GLN A 380 2.22 0.95 -25.19
CA GLN A 380 1.24 0.11 -24.53
C GLN A 380 1.41 0.11 -23.00
N VAL A 381 0.32 -0.20 -22.29
CA VAL A 381 0.37 -0.43 -20.85
C VAL A 381 1.31 -1.60 -20.53
N GLY A 382 2.16 -1.41 -19.52
CA GLY A 382 3.09 -2.43 -19.04
C GLY A 382 2.44 -3.52 -18.18
N THR A 383 3.29 -4.46 -17.75
CA THR A 383 2.93 -5.55 -16.84
C THR A 383 2.76 -5.03 -15.41
N ARG A 384 1.78 -5.56 -14.68
CA ARG A 384 1.60 -5.28 -13.24
C ARG A 384 2.36 -6.29 -12.38
N ILE A 385 2.85 -5.90 -11.20
CA ILE A 385 3.65 -6.80 -10.34
C ILE A 385 2.92 -8.11 -9.98
N THR A 386 1.60 -8.07 -9.83
CA THR A 386 0.76 -9.24 -9.49
C THR A 386 0.63 -10.25 -10.64
N GLU A 387 0.99 -9.86 -11.86
CA GLU A 387 0.97 -10.73 -13.05
C GLU A 387 2.34 -11.40 -13.29
N VAL A 388 3.39 -10.95 -12.60
CA VAL A 388 4.77 -11.40 -12.83
C VAL A 388 4.94 -12.90 -12.59
N PRO A 389 4.41 -13.53 -11.52
CA PRO A 389 4.59 -14.96 -11.33
C PRO A 389 4.04 -15.79 -12.50
N HIS A 390 2.85 -15.45 -12.99
CA HIS A 390 2.23 -16.10 -14.14
C HIS A 390 3.06 -15.88 -15.42
N LYS A 391 3.49 -14.66 -15.67
CA LYS A 391 4.27 -14.30 -16.87
C LYS A 391 5.69 -14.84 -16.86
N ALA A 392 6.28 -15.04 -15.67
CA ALA A 392 7.56 -15.72 -15.54
C ALA A 392 7.43 -17.20 -15.91
N LEU A 393 6.37 -17.86 -15.43
CA LEU A 393 6.10 -19.27 -15.75
C LEU A 393 5.80 -19.51 -17.23
N THR A 394 5.14 -18.57 -17.92
CA THR A 394 4.93 -18.62 -19.38
C THR A 394 6.16 -18.18 -20.18
N GLY A 395 7.20 -17.66 -19.51
CA GLY A 395 8.42 -17.17 -20.12
C GLY A 395 8.29 -15.82 -20.84
N GLU A 396 7.22 -15.07 -20.60
CA GLU A 396 7.04 -13.70 -21.09
C GLU A 396 7.92 -12.70 -20.33
N ILE A 397 8.12 -12.91 -19.03
CA ILE A 397 9.08 -12.15 -18.21
C ILE A 397 10.29 -13.04 -17.92
N LYS A 398 11.48 -12.51 -18.17
CA LYS A 398 12.77 -13.20 -17.99
C LYS A 398 13.63 -12.59 -16.89
N ALA A 399 13.54 -11.27 -16.69
CA ALA A 399 14.25 -10.59 -15.63
C ALA A 399 13.33 -9.78 -14.73
N TYR A 400 13.68 -9.71 -13.45
CA TYR A 400 12.98 -8.87 -12.48
C TYR A 400 13.97 -8.06 -11.64
N TYR A 401 13.94 -6.74 -11.81
CA TYR A 401 14.60 -5.78 -10.94
C TYR A 401 13.65 -5.36 -9.82
N ILE A 402 13.88 -5.89 -8.63
CA ILE A 402 13.09 -5.65 -7.43
C ILE A 402 13.81 -4.61 -6.55
N MET A 403 13.20 -3.45 -6.32
CA MET A 403 13.77 -2.39 -5.49
C MET A 403 12.86 -2.12 -4.28
N GLY A 404 13.38 -2.36 -3.09
CA GLY A 404 12.74 -2.03 -1.82
C GLY A 404 11.35 -2.66 -1.65
N GLU A 405 11.17 -3.88 -2.14
CA GLU A 405 9.99 -4.73 -1.98
C GLU A 405 10.41 -6.16 -1.61
N ASP A 406 9.53 -6.90 -0.92
CA ASP A 406 9.79 -8.28 -0.47
C ASP A 406 8.66 -9.23 -0.89
N PRO A 407 8.51 -9.49 -2.21
CA PRO A 407 7.41 -10.29 -2.73
C PRO A 407 7.33 -11.70 -2.14
N LEU A 408 8.44 -12.31 -1.75
CA LEU A 408 8.46 -13.63 -1.08
C LEU A 408 7.93 -13.63 0.36
N GLN A 409 7.49 -12.49 0.88
CA GLN A 409 6.77 -12.37 2.14
C GLN A 409 5.40 -11.71 1.95
N THR A 410 5.30 -10.70 1.10
CA THR A 410 4.16 -9.77 1.10
C THR A 410 3.14 -9.98 0.00
N GLU A 411 3.48 -10.69 -1.08
CA GLU A 411 2.54 -10.99 -2.16
C GLU A 411 1.55 -12.10 -1.78
N ALA A 412 0.42 -12.15 -2.47
CA ALA A 412 -0.54 -13.24 -2.32
C ALA A 412 -0.03 -14.51 -3.00
N ASP A 413 -0.39 -15.67 -2.44
CA ASP A 413 0.05 -17.00 -2.88
C ASP A 413 1.58 -17.09 -3.00
N LEU A 414 2.27 -17.14 -1.85
CA LEU A 414 3.73 -17.24 -1.82
C LEU A 414 4.26 -18.51 -2.51
N GLY A 415 3.43 -19.56 -2.64
CA GLY A 415 3.76 -20.76 -3.40
C GLY A 415 3.91 -20.47 -4.89
N LEU A 416 2.94 -19.75 -5.47
CA LEU A 416 3.00 -19.29 -6.86
C LEU A 416 4.17 -18.31 -7.06
N VAL A 417 4.34 -17.34 -6.16
CA VAL A 417 5.40 -16.33 -6.28
C VAL A 417 6.79 -16.97 -6.27
N ARG A 418 7.04 -17.95 -5.38
CA ARG A 418 8.30 -18.71 -5.38
C ARG A 418 8.56 -19.39 -6.72
N LYS A 419 7.58 -20.12 -7.25
CA LYS A 419 7.71 -20.78 -8.57
C LYS A 419 7.96 -19.77 -9.69
N GLY A 420 7.28 -18.62 -9.64
CA GLY A 420 7.47 -17.54 -10.60
C GLY A 420 8.88 -16.98 -10.57
N ILE A 421 9.43 -16.68 -9.39
CA ILE A 421 10.79 -16.17 -9.27
C ILE A 421 11.82 -17.24 -9.66
N GLU A 422 11.60 -18.51 -9.30
CA GLU A 422 12.44 -19.63 -9.72
C GLU A 422 12.44 -19.83 -11.25
N ALA A 423 11.39 -19.43 -11.96
CA ALA A 423 11.31 -19.51 -13.42
C ALA A 423 12.03 -18.36 -14.15
N LEU A 424 12.41 -17.29 -13.45
CA LEU A 424 13.15 -16.17 -14.05
C LEU A 424 14.60 -16.57 -14.38
N ASP A 425 15.12 -15.95 -15.44
CA ASP A 425 16.50 -16.09 -15.88
C ASP A 425 17.44 -15.19 -15.07
N PHE A 426 16.94 -14.06 -14.54
CA PHE A 426 17.74 -13.10 -13.79
C PHE A 426 16.93 -12.27 -12.78
N VAL A 427 17.38 -12.22 -11.53
CA VAL A 427 16.73 -11.48 -10.44
C VAL A 427 17.72 -10.54 -9.77
N VAL A 428 17.41 -9.24 -9.79
CA VAL A 428 18.18 -8.20 -9.10
C VAL A 428 17.35 -7.74 -7.90
N VAL A 429 17.95 -7.71 -6.71
CA VAL A 429 17.33 -7.12 -5.53
C VAL A 429 18.17 -5.95 -5.04
N GLN A 430 17.56 -4.78 -5.03
CA GLN A 430 18.07 -3.57 -4.41
C GLN A 430 17.31 -3.32 -3.12
N ASP A 431 17.94 -3.57 -1.98
CA ASP A 431 17.31 -3.45 -0.66
C ASP A 431 18.31 -2.92 0.39
N ILE A 432 17.81 -2.66 1.59
CA ILE A 432 18.58 -2.26 2.77
C ILE A 432 18.83 -3.44 3.72
N PHE A 433 18.08 -4.54 3.61
CA PHE A 433 18.16 -5.73 4.45
C PHE A 433 18.22 -7.04 3.63
N MET A 434 18.78 -8.10 4.24
CA MET A 434 18.68 -9.45 3.69
C MET A 434 17.27 -10.02 3.94
N THR A 435 16.32 -9.67 3.08
CA THR A 435 14.95 -10.17 3.09
C THR A 435 14.84 -11.59 2.52
N LYS A 436 13.65 -12.21 2.61
CA LYS A 436 13.39 -13.52 1.95
C LYS A 436 13.62 -13.42 0.44
N THR A 437 13.24 -12.30 -0.17
CA THR A 437 13.46 -12.05 -1.60
C THR A 437 14.94 -11.81 -1.91
N ALA A 438 15.66 -11.03 -1.09
CA ALA A 438 17.09 -10.78 -1.30
C ALA A 438 17.90 -12.08 -1.26
N GLU A 439 17.55 -13.00 -0.36
CA GLU A 439 18.28 -14.24 -0.16
C GLU A 439 18.39 -15.11 -1.43
N ILE A 440 17.37 -15.07 -2.29
CA ILE A 440 17.31 -15.88 -3.50
C ILE A 440 17.75 -15.13 -4.76
N ALA A 441 18.15 -13.86 -4.64
CA ALA A 441 18.51 -13.03 -5.77
C ALA A 441 19.79 -13.53 -6.47
N ASP A 442 19.93 -13.17 -7.74
CA ASP A 442 21.19 -13.36 -8.49
C ASP A 442 22.16 -12.20 -8.23
N VAL A 443 21.65 -10.98 -8.02
CA VAL A 443 22.46 -9.82 -7.66
C VAL A 443 21.81 -9.04 -6.51
N LEU A 444 22.63 -8.66 -5.55
CA LEU A 444 22.29 -7.75 -4.46
C LEU A 444 22.99 -6.41 -4.62
N LEU A 445 22.19 -5.35 -4.65
CA LEU A 445 22.65 -3.96 -4.74
C LEU A 445 22.24 -3.23 -3.45
N PRO A 446 23.13 -3.05 -2.47
CA PRO A 446 22.74 -2.49 -1.18
C PRO A 446 22.52 -0.98 -1.26
N ALA A 447 21.34 -0.54 -0.82
CA ALA A 447 20.97 0.87 -0.79
C ALA A 447 21.22 1.53 0.57
N THR A 448 21.39 2.85 0.58
CA THR A 448 21.25 3.65 1.81
C THR A 448 19.81 3.59 2.33
N SER A 449 19.63 3.57 3.65
CA SER A 449 18.31 3.59 4.28
C SER A 449 17.79 5.01 4.54
N TRP A 450 16.50 5.14 4.85
CA TRP A 450 15.93 6.33 5.50
C TRP A 450 16.81 6.74 6.70
N GLY A 451 17.05 8.04 6.88
CA GLY A 451 17.98 8.55 7.90
C GLY A 451 19.44 8.61 7.43
N GLU A 452 19.84 7.78 6.46
CA GLU A 452 21.15 7.84 5.80
C GLU A 452 21.12 8.66 4.50
N HIS A 453 19.92 9.03 4.03
CA HIS A 453 19.68 10.00 2.96
C HIS A 453 18.47 10.88 3.30
N GLY A 454 18.28 11.95 2.50
CA GLY A 454 17.07 12.78 2.49
C GLY A 454 16.27 12.60 1.20
N GLY A 455 15.16 13.32 1.05
CA GLY A 455 14.31 13.30 -0.14
C GLY A 455 12.93 13.90 0.11
N VAL A 456 11.96 13.52 -0.72
CA VAL A 456 10.55 13.91 -0.58
C VAL A 456 9.66 12.67 -0.45
N PHE A 457 8.71 12.70 0.48
CA PHE A 457 7.58 11.77 0.49
C PHE A 457 6.27 12.49 0.16
N THR A 458 5.32 11.76 -0.42
CA THR A 458 3.92 12.16 -0.48
C THR A 458 3.07 11.36 0.49
N CYS A 459 2.36 12.07 1.36
CA CYS A 459 1.43 11.52 2.34
C CYS A 459 0.13 11.04 1.67
N ALA A 460 -0.73 10.33 2.42
CA ALA A 460 -1.98 9.77 1.91
C ALA A 460 -2.93 10.83 1.31
N ASP A 461 -2.85 12.08 1.79
CA ASP A 461 -3.64 13.21 1.31
C ASP A 461 -2.94 14.06 0.23
N ARG A 462 -1.98 13.48 -0.49
CA ARG A 462 -1.20 14.14 -1.56
C ARG A 462 -0.20 15.20 -1.08
N GLY A 463 0.01 15.32 0.23
CA GLY A 463 0.95 16.30 0.79
C GLY A 463 2.41 15.90 0.59
N PHE A 464 3.14 16.67 -0.23
CA PHE A 464 4.58 16.56 -0.35
C PHE A 464 5.28 17.13 0.88
N GLN A 465 6.23 16.37 1.41
CA GLN A 465 7.01 16.71 2.58
C GLN A 465 8.47 16.28 2.39
N ARG A 466 9.41 17.19 2.67
CA ARG A 466 10.84 16.89 2.70
C ARG A 466 11.26 16.12 3.96
N PHE A 467 12.27 15.28 3.83
CA PHE A 467 12.99 14.66 4.94
C PHE A 467 14.50 14.75 4.70
N GLU A 468 15.28 14.90 5.76
CA GLU A 468 16.73 15.15 5.67
C GLU A 468 17.56 13.93 6.08
N GLN A 469 18.80 13.90 5.59
CA GLN A 469 19.81 12.93 6.02
C GLN A 469 20.23 13.24 7.47
N ALA A 470 20.09 12.25 8.36
CA ALA A 470 20.43 12.38 9.77
C ALA A 470 21.83 11.86 10.13
N ILE A 471 22.27 10.78 9.49
CA ILE A 471 23.55 10.13 9.71
C ILE A 471 24.23 9.80 8.37
N PRO A 472 25.56 9.67 8.33
CA PRO A 472 26.22 9.08 7.15
C PRO A 472 25.82 7.60 7.02
N PRO A 473 25.74 7.06 5.80
CA PRO A 473 25.49 5.63 5.60
C PRO A 473 26.63 4.78 6.15
N ALA A 474 26.29 3.56 6.59
CA ALA A 474 27.26 2.54 7.00
C ALA A 474 27.42 1.49 5.89
N GLY A 475 28.66 1.06 5.64
CA GLY A 475 28.99 0.08 4.60
C GLY A 475 29.26 0.71 3.22
N ASN A 476 29.58 -0.15 2.25
CA ASN A 476 29.81 0.20 0.86
C ASN A 476 28.49 0.25 0.09
N VAL A 477 27.61 1.16 0.50
CA VAL A 477 26.24 1.31 -0.03
C VAL A 477 26.11 2.59 -0.86
N LYS A 478 25.09 2.67 -1.70
CA LYS A 478 24.79 3.85 -2.54
C LYS A 478 23.32 4.23 -2.39
N ARG A 479 22.94 5.47 -2.71
CA ARG A 479 21.53 5.83 -2.81
C ARG A 479 20.89 5.06 -3.95
N ASP A 480 19.61 4.73 -3.82
CA ASP A 480 18.92 3.95 -4.85
C ASP A 480 19.03 4.58 -6.24
N TRP A 481 18.80 5.89 -6.36
CA TRP A 481 18.91 6.59 -7.64
C TRP A 481 20.34 6.67 -8.19
N GLU A 482 21.37 6.62 -7.33
CA GLU A 482 22.76 6.56 -7.78
C GLU A 482 23.03 5.21 -8.44
N ILE A 483 22.54 4.11 -7.84
CA ILE A 483 22.68 2.76 -8.38
C ILE A 483 22.00 2.67 -9.76
N ILE A 484 20.77 3.17 -9.86
CA ILE A 484 20.01 3.17 -11.12
C ILE A 484 20.70 4.05 -12.18
N SER A 485 21.26 5.20 -11.79
CA SER A 485 22.01 6.10 -12.68
C SER A 485 23.29 5.46 -13.21
N LEU A 486 24.00 4.71 -12.38
CA LEU A 486 25.17 3.93 -12.79
C LEU A 486 24.80 2.82 -13.78
N LEU A 487 23.71 2.08 -13.51
CA LEU A 487 23.21 1.06 -14.44
C LEU A 487 22.78 1.66 -15.78
N ALA A 488 22.06 2.79 -15.76
CA ALA A 488 21.66 3.50 -16.97
C ALA A 488 22.87 3.90 -17.82
N SER A 489 23.89 4.49 -17.18
CA SER A 489 25.11 4.92 -17.85
C SER A 489 25.89 3.75 -18.43
N GLU A 490 26.01 2.64 -17.69
CA GLU A 490 26.63 1.40 -18.16
C GLU A 490 25.84 0.78 -19.33
N MET A 491 24.51 0.97 -19.38
CA MET A 491 23.65 0.57 -20.50
C MET A 491 23.64 1.54 -21.68
N GLY A 492 24.46 2.60 -21.64
CA GLY A 492 24.64 3.54 -22.76
C GLY A 492 23.75 4.78 -22.71
N TYR A 493 23.00 5.00 -21.62
CA TYR A 493 22.21 6.20 -21.39
C TYR A 493 22.86 7.03 -20.26
N PRO A 494 23.59 8.13 -20.57
CA PRO A 494 24.24 8.94 -19.54
C PRO A 494 23.22 9.51 -18.57
N MET A 495 23.25 9.03 -17.32
CA MET A 495 22.38 9.51 -16.26
C MET A 495 23.21 9.75 -15.01
N HIS A 496 23.18 11.00 -14.53
CA HIS A 496 23.88 11.43 -13.34
C HIS A 496 23.11 12.58 -12.71
N TYR A 497 23.01 12.54 -11.38
CA TYR A 497 22.40 13.60 -10.58
C TYR A 497 23.34 13.97 -9.44
N GLU A 498 23.47 15.27 -9.17
CA GLU A 498 24.29 15.78 -8.07
C GLU A 498 23.56 15.66 -6.73
N ASN A 499 22.24 15.78 -6.75
CA ASN A 499 21.41 15.76 -5.55
C ASN A 499 19.92 15.53 -5.88
N ASN A 500 19.12 15.34 -4.84
CA ASN A 500 17.67 15.13 -4.95
C ASN A 500 16.93 16.31 -5.56
N GLN A 501 17.37 17.55 -5.29
CA GLN A 501 16.69 18.74 -5.81
C GLN A 501 16.79 18.78 -7.35
N GLN A 502 17.91 18.38 -7.94
CA GLN A 502 18.04 18.29 -9.40
C GLN A 502 17.01 17.30 -10.00
N ILE A 503 16.81 16.15 -9.35
CA ILE A 503 15.81 15.15 -9.79
C ILE A 503 14.39 15.72 -9.64
N TRP A 504 14.12 16.37 -8.50
CA TRP A 504 12.85 17.00 -8.19
C TRP A 504 12.50 18.11 -9.19
N ASP A 505 13.50 18.91 -9.57
CA ASP A 505 13.36 20.00 -10.52
C ASP A 505 13.25 19.50 -11.96
N GLU A 506 13.88 18.38 -12.35
CA GLU A 506 13.58 17.74 -13.63
C GLU A 506 12.13 17.23 -13.66
N MET A 507 11.70 16.56 -12.59
CA MET A 507 10.36 15.98 -12.49
C MET A 507 9.26 17.05 -12.52
N ARG A 508 9.40 18.15 -11.76
CA ARG A 508 8.38 19.22 -11.70
C ARG A 508 8.14 19.87 -13.07
N GLU A 509 9.20 20.03 -13.89
CA GLU A 509 9.13 20.67 -15.21
C GLU A 509 8.30 19.82 -16.18
N LEU A 510 8.24 18.51 -15.94
CA LEU A 510 7.45 17.57 -16.74
C LEU A 510 6.04 17.36 -16.19
N CYS A 511 5.74 17.85 -14.99
CA CYS A 511 4.50 17.57 -14.25
C CYS A 511 3.76 18.87 -13.91
N PRO A 512 2.82 19.33 -14.75
CA PRO A 512 2.06 20.57 -14.51
C PRO A 512 1.37 20.62 -13.14
N LEU A 513 0.90 19.48 -12.62
CA LEU A 513 0.28 19.41 -11.29
C LEU A 513 1.25 19.68 -10.14
N PHE A 514 2.56 19.52 -10.36
CA PHE A 514 3.60 19.61 -9.34
C PHE A 514 4.55 20.80 -9.54
N TYR A 515 4.43 21.50 -10.68
CA TYR A 515 5.32 22.58 -11.12
C TYR A 515 5.51 23.72 -10.10
N GLY A 516 4.59 23.92 -9.17
CA GLY A 516 4.65 24.93 -8.13
C GLY A 516 5.29 24.48 -6.82
N VAL A 517 5.57 23.19 -6.63
CA VAL A 517 6.04 22.60 -5.36
C VAL A 517 7.56 22.66 -5.26
N THR A 518 8.16 23.85 -5.15
CA THR A 518 9.63 23.99 -5.13
C THR A 518 10.24 23.32 -3.89
N TRP A 519 11.52 22.97 -3.96
CA TRP A 519 12.29 22.47 -2.83
C TRP A 519 12.21 23.44 -1.63
N GLU A 520 12.29 24.74 -1.91
CA GLU A 520 12.13 25.83 -0.95
C GLU A 520 10.73 25.90 -0.34
N LYS A 521 9.67 25.80 -1.16
CA LYS A 521 8.27 25.86 -0.69
C LYS A 521 7.93 24.73 0.29
N MET A 522 8.47 23.54 0.06
CA MET A 522 8.33 22.44 1.03
C MET A 522 9.09 22.73 2.33
N GLY A 523 10.28 23.35 2.24
CA GLY A 523 11.11 23.69 3.39
C GLY A 523 11.33 22.51 4.34
N ASP A 524 11.57 22.82 5.62
CA ASP A 524 11.81 21.82 6.66
C ASP A 524 10.50 21.17 7.17
N MET A 525 9.46 22.00 7.36
CA MET A 525 8.20 21.61 8.02
C MET A 525 6.97 21.71 7.11
N GLY A 526 7.12 22.11 5.86
CA GLY A 526 6.00 22.29 4.94
C GLY A 526 5.33 20.97 4.54
N HIS A 527 4.08 21.12 4.12
CA HIS A 527 3.19 20.07 3.64
C HIS A 527 2.40 20.64 2.46
N VAL A 528 2.88 20.40 1.24
CA VAL A 528 2.32 21.03 0.04
C VAL A 528 1.52 19.98 -0.73
N GLN A 529 0.20 20.10 -0.70
CA GLN A 529 -0.68 19.17 -1.39
C GLN A 529 -0.81 19.54 -2.86
N TRP A 530 -0.57 18.59 -3.77
CA TRP A 530 -0.81 18.80 -5.20
C TRP A 530 -2.32 18.66 -5.53
N PRO A 531 -2.89 19.36 -6.52
CA PRO A 531 -2.22 20.21 -7.50
C PRO A 531 -1.63 21.50 -6.91
N CYS A 532 -0.48 21.90 -7.44
CA CYS A 532 0.15 23.17 -7.20
C CYS A 532 0.76 23.63 -8.52
N PRO A 533 -0.03 24.21 -9.45
CA PRO A 533 0.38 24.39 -10.83
C PRO A 533 1.31 25.57 -11.09
N THR A 534 1.40 26.53 -10.17
CA THR A 534 2.23 27.74 -10.33
C THR A 534 3.09 27.98 -9.09
N LEU A 535 4.16 28.75 -9.26
CA LEU A 535 5.13 29.02 -8.18
C LEU A 535 4.52 29.80 -7.00
N ASP A 536 3.46 30.58 -7.23
CA ASP A 536 2.71 31.31 -6.21
C ASP A 536 1.55 30.52 -5.58
N HIS A 537 1.13 29.40 -6.20
CA HIS A 537 0.03 28.58 -5.68
C HIS A 537 0.39 27.94 -4.31
N PRO A 538 -0.46 28.01 -3.27
CA PRO A 538 -0.12 27.50 -1.92
C PRO A 538 -0.20 25.96 -1.80
N GLY A 539 -0.85 25.30 -2.76
CA GLY A 539 -1.23 23.89 -2.73
C GLY A 539 -2.75 23.73 -2.63
N THR A 540 -3.25 22.51 -2.80
CA THR A 540 -4.67 22.20 -2.91
C THR A 540 -5.13 21.26 -1.79
N PRO A 541 -5.71 21.80 -0.70
CA PRO A 541 -6.20 20.98 0.41
C PRO A 541 -7.32 20.02 0.01
N TRP A 542 -8.28 20.46 -0.81
CA TRP A 542 -9.33 19.62 -1.37
C TRP A 542 -9.47 19.78 -2.88
N LEU A 543 -9.80 18.67 -3.55
CA LEU A 543 -10.02 18.59 -4.99
C LEU A 543 -11.44 19.03 -5.38
N TYR A 544 -11.65 19.18 -6.68
CA TYR A 544 -12.95 19.43 -7.31
C TYR A 544 -13.65 20.72 -6.84
N LYS A 545 -12.87 21.78 -6.62
CA LYS A 545 -13.41 23.10 -6.29
C LYS A 545 -14.52 23.47 -7.28
N ASP A 546 -15.60 24.06 -6.76
CA ASP A 546 -16.79 24.42 -7.51
C ASP A 546 -17.55 23.22 -8.14
N ASN A 547 -17.30 22.00 -7.63
CA ASN A 547 -17.87 20.73 -8.10
C ASN A 547 -17.53 20.42 -9.57
N ARG A 548 -16.36 20.86 -10.03
CA ARG A 548 -15.80 20.46 -11.32
C ARG A 548 -14.90 19.26 -11.12
N PHE A 549 -15.33 18.10 -11.60
CA PHE A 549 -14.59 16.86 -11.51
C PHE A 549 -13.56 16.73 -12.63
N ASP A 550 -12.56 15.88 -12.44
CA ASP A 550 -11.48 15.66 -13.42
C ASP A 550 -11.89 14.64 -14.52
N THR A 551 -13.19 14.37 -14.64
CA THR A 551 -13.77 13.53 -15.68
C THR A 551 -13.87 14.32 -17.01
N PRO A 552 -13.98 13.64 -18.17
CA PRO A 552 -14.12 14.34 -19.45
C PRO A 552 -15.30 15.30 -19.52
N SER A 553 -16.44 14.99 -18.86
CA SER A 553 -17.62 15.86 -18.81
C SER A 553 -17.56 16.93 -17.72
N GLY A 554 -16.58 16.86 -16.81
CA GLY A 554 -16.52 17.68 -15.61
C GLY A 554 -17.53 17.29 -14.52
N LYS A 555 -18.33 16.23 -14.74
CA LYS A 555 -19.36 15.72 -13.82
C LYS A 555 -18.97 14.37 -13.22
N GLY A 556 -19.39 14.12 -11.98
CA GLY A 556 -19.17 12.86 -11.30
C GLY A 556 -20.04 11.74 -11.87
N GLN A 557 -19.50 10.53 -11.99
CA GLN A 557 -20.19 9.39 -12.58
C GLN A 557 -20.80 8.50 -11.50
N LEU A 558 -22.13 8.46 -11.42
CA LEU A 558 -22.84 7.52 -10.55
C LEU A 558 -22.67 6.09 -11.07
N PHE A 559 -22.45 5.15 -10.17
CA PHE A 559 -22.23 3.75 -10.51
C PHE A 559 -22.68 2.81 -9.39
N ALA A 560 -23.39 1.77 -9.80
CA ALA A 560 -23.69 0.60 -9.01
C ALA A 560 -23.63 -0.63 -9.92
N THR A 561 -23.45 -1.79 -9.31
CA THR A 561 -23.47 -3.08 -10.00
C THR A 561 -23.89 -4.16 -9.02
N ALA A 562 -24.31 -5.31 -9.53
CA ALA A 562 -24.75 -6.40 -8.69
C ALA A 562 -23.59 -6.93 -7.81
N TRP A 563 -23.90 -7.31 -6.56
CA TRP A 563 -22.94 -7.97 -5.70
C TRP A 563 -22.56 -9.34 -6.25
N ARG A 564 -21.27 -9.67 -6.15
CA ARG A 564 -20.70 -10.97 -6.48
C ARG A 564 -20.01 -11.51 -5.23
N ALA A 565 -20.26 -12.77 -4.93
CA ALA A 565 -19.58 -13.44 -3.83
C ALA A 565 -18.05 -13.50 -4.07
N PRO A 566 -17.23 -13.51 -3.01
CA PRO A 566 -15.80 -13.81 -3.11
C PRO A 566 -15.54 -15.12 -3.85
N ALA A 567 -14.40 -15.21 -4.54
CA ALA A 567 -14.09 -16.33 -5.43
C ALA A 567 -13.95 -17.66 -4.68
N GLU A 568 -13.40 -17.62 -3.46
CA GLU A 568 -13.18 -18.81 -2.65
C GLU A 568 -14.03 -18.76 -1.37
N ARG A 569 -15.15 -19.49 -1.36
CA ARG A 569 -16.05 -19.59 -0.20
C ARG A 569 -15.70 -20.76 0.72
N PRO A 570 -16.01 -20.66 2.03
CA PRO A 570 -15.96 -21.79 2.94
C PRO A 570 -16.83 -22.97 2.45
N ASP A 571 -16.38 -24.17 2.76
CA ASP A 571 -17.08 -25.44 2.54
C ASP A 571 -16.86 -26.37 3.75
N ASP A 572 -17.28 -27.64 3.65
CA ASP A 572 -17.17 -28.60 4.75
C ASP A 572 -15.71 -28.93 5.14
N GLU A 573 -14.75 -28.77 4.22
CA GLU A 573 -13.33 -29.08 4.45
C GLU A 573 -12.56 -27.85 4.98
N TRP A 574 -12.89 -26.65 4.47
CA TRP A 574 -12.35 -25.36 4.91
C TRP A 574 -13.48 -24.43 5.39
N PRO A 575 -14.00 -24.63 6.61
CA PRO A 575 -15.27 -24.03 7.06
C PRO A 575 -15.17 -22.58 7.53
N LEU A 576 -13.98 -21.99 7.57
CA LEU A 576 -13.76 -20.62 8.08
C LEU A 576 -13.25 -19.68 7.00
N VAL A 577 -13.62 -18.41 7.11
CA VAL A 577 -13.03 -17.34 6.29
C VAL A 577 -11.74 -16.84 6.94
N LEU A 578 -10.63 -16.87 6.22
CA LEU A 578 -9.43 -16.11 6.56
C LEU A 578 -9.51 -14.70 5.99
N CYS A 579 -9.31 -13.70 6.85
CA CYS A 579 -9.11 -12.32 6.46
C CYS A 579 -7.77 -11.80 6.98
N THR A 580 -6.86 -11.47 6.08
CA THR A 580 -5.54 -10.93 6.47
C THR A 580 -5.65 -9.46 6.87
N VAL A 581 -5.02 -9.07 7.97
CA VAL A 581 -5.06 -7.71 8.53
C VAL A 581 -3.68 -7.23 8.95
N ARG A 582 -3.62 -6.14 9.72
CA ARG A 582 -2.39 -5.53 10.23
C ARG A 582 -2.48 -5.38 11.75
N GLU A 583 -1.34 -5.07 12.36
CA GLU A 583 -1.23 -4.75 13.79
C GLU A 583 -0.41 -3.47 13.98
N VAL A 584 -0.56 -2.82 15.13
CA VAL A 584 0.00 -1.49 15.37
C VAL A 584 1.53 -1.49 15.60
N GLY A 585 2.08 -2.53 16.23
CA GLY A 585 3.50 -2.60 16.63
C GLY A 585 4.46 -2.92 15.49
N HIS A 586 4.02 -3.69 14.50
CA HIS A 586 4.84 -4.15 13.38
C HIS A 586 4.31 -3.72 12.02
N TYR A 587 5.23 -3.46 11.10
CA TYR A 587 4.89 -2.85 9.82
C TYR A 587 5.24 -3.72 8.61
N SER A 588 4.22 -4.15 7.88
CA SER A 588 4.33 -4.81 6.57
C SER A 588 5.35 -5.96 6.55
N CYS A 589 6.47 -5.83 5.83
CA CYS A 589 7.52 -6.85 5.76
C CYS A 589 8.18 -7.16 7.13
N ARG A 590 8.04 -6.31 8.15
CA ARG A 590 8.73 -6.42 9.45
C ARG A 590 10.27 -6.38 9.38
N SER A 591 10.89 -6.32 8.20
CA SER A 591 12.35 -6.12 8.03
C SER A 591 12.91 -4.93 8.82
N MET A 592 12.15 -3.83 8.90
CA MET A 592 12.50 -2.67 9.74
C MET A 592 12.03 -2.85 11.19
N THR A 593 10.72 -3.01 11.43
CA THR A 593 10.18 -3.03 12.81
C THR A 593 10.61 -4.23 13.63
N GLY A 594 10.86 -5.38 13.01
CA GLY A 594 11.42 -6.57 13.64
C GLY A 594 12.91 -6.45 13.94
N ASN A 595 13.59 -5.49 13.32
CA ASN A 595 14.95 -5.08 13.67
C ASN A 595 14.98 -3.89 14.66
N CYS A 596 13.85 -3.55 15.29
CA CYS A 596 13.78 -2.52 16.33
C CYS A 596 13.56 -3.13 17.70
N ALA A 597 14.46 -2.88 18.66
CA ALA A 597 14.50 -3.59 19.94
C ALA A 597 13.19 -3.46 20.73
N ALA A 598 12.65 -2.24 20.83
CA ALA A 598 11.42 -1.98 21.59
C ALA A 598 10.15 -2.47 20.88
N LEU A 599 10.16 -2.62 19.55
CA LEU A 599 8.99 -3.11 18.80
C LEU A 599 8.97 -4.65 18.78
N GLN A 600 10.14 -5.28 18.64
CA GLN A 600 10.29 -6.73 18.67
C GLN A 600 9.82 -7.32 20.02
N SER A 601 10.09 -6.64 21.15
CA SER A 601 9.71 -7.14 22.48
C SER A 601 8.20 -7.22 22.71
N LEU A 602 7.38 -6.58 21.87
CA LEU A 602 5.92 -6.55 22.00
C LEU A 602 5.24 -7.76 21.38
N ALA A 603 5.80 -8.28 20.29
CA ALA A 603 5.28 -9.43 19.57
C ALA A 603 6.39 -10.03 18.72
N ASP A 604 6.49 -11.36 18.75
CA ASP A 604 7.42 -12.11 17.90
C ASP A 604 6.73 -13.34 17.24
N GLU A 605 7.49 -14.12 16.48
CA GLU A 605 7.01 -15.31 15.77
C GLU A 605 6.26 -16.32 16.67
N PRO A 606 5.32 -17.10 16.10
CA PRO A 606 4.88 -17.13 14.70
C PRO A 606 3.74 -16.14 14.40
N GLY A 607 3.53 -15.12 15.25
CA GLY A 607 2.34 -14.28 15.18
C GLY A 607 1.07 -14.97 15.69
N ARG A 608 -0.08 -14.36 15.39
CA ARG A 608 -1.37 -14.76 15.95
C ARG A 608 -2.45 -14.95 14.89
N VAL A 609 -3.37 -15.86 15.20
CA VAL A 609 -4.68 -15.98 14.55
C VAL A 609 -5.76 -15.60 15.55
N GLN A 610 -6.53 -14.56 15.24
CA GLN A 610 -7.65 -14.15 16.06
C GLN A 610 -8.85 -15.03 15.75
N ILE A 611 -9.45 -15.66 16.76
CA ILE A 611 -10.54 -16.63 16.62
C ILE A 611 -11.68 -16.25 17.56
N ASN A 612 -12.93 -16.35 17.09
CA ASN A 612 -14.08 -16.19 17.97
C ASN A 612 -14.16 -17.34 19.00
N PRO A 613 -14.47 -17.08 20.29
CA PRO A 613 -14.58 -18.12 21.31
C PRO A 613 -15.56 -19.27 20.98
N VAL A 614 -16.65 -19.00 20.25
CA VAL A 614 -17.62 -20.03 19.84
C VAL A 614 -17.00 -21.01 18.86
N ASP A 615 -16.25 -20.52 17.87
CA ASP A 615 -15.57 -21.39 16.91
C ASP A 615 -14.42 -22.13 17.57
N ALA A 616 -13.66 -21.46 18.45
CA ALA A 616 -12.60 -22.09 19.21
C ALA A 616 -13.11 -23.24 20.10
N GLN A 617 -14.25 -23.07 20.77
CA GLN A 617 -14.88 -24.12 21.57
C GLN A 617 -15.26 -25.34 20.71
N ARG A 618 -15.85 -25.11 19.53
CA ARG A 618 -16.21 -26.17 18.57
C ARG A 618 -14.99 -26.93 18.06
N LEU A 619 -13.87 -26.24 17.88
CA LEU A 619 -12.62 -26.80 17.39
C LEU A 619 -11.71 -27.38 18.48
N GLY A 620 -12.10 -27.30 19.76
CA GLY A 620 -11.26 -27.72 20.89
C GLY A 620 -9.99 -26.87 21.04
N ILE A 621 -10.08 -25.58 20.73
CA ILE A 621 -8.94 -24.65 20.75
C ILE A 621 -8.95 -23.80 22.02
N ALA A 622 -7.87 -23.89 22.81
CA ALA A 622 -7.63 -23.02 23.95
C ALA A 622 -6.89 -21.74 23.54
N ASP A 623 -7.04 -20.66 24.31
CA ASP A 623 -6.28 -19.43 24.08
C ASP A 623 -4.77 -19.66 24.23
N LYS A 624 -4.00 -18.93 23.44
CA LYS A 624 -2.52 -18.95 23.41
C LYS A 624 -1.85 -20.25 22.97
N GLN A 625 -2.59 -21.32 22.69
CA GLN A 625 -1.96 -22.53 22.14
C GLN A 625 -1.56 -22.32 20.67
N LEU A 626 -0.55 -23.05 20.22
CA LEU A 626 -0.20 -23.11 18.81
C LEU A 626 -1.19 -23.99 18.05
N VAL A 627 -1.59 -23.52 16.87
CA VAL A 627 -2.54 -24.18 15.98
C VAL A 627 -1.98 -24.21 14.57
N TRP A 628 -2.49 -25.13 13.78
CA TRP A 628 -2.31 -25.10 12.34
C TRP A 628 -3.45 -24.33 11.68
N VAL A 629 -3.12 -23.50 10.70
CA VAL A 629 -4.08 -22.93 9.77
C VAL A 629 -3.72 -23.41 8.38
N SER A 630 -4.65 -24.08 7.70
CA SER A 630 -4.44 -24.60 6.33
C SER A 630 -5.48 -24.04 5.38
N SER A 631 -5.06 -23.86 4.13
CA SER A 631 -5.92 -23.56 2.98
C SER A 631 -5.65 -24.58 1.88
N ARG A 632 -6.27 -24.39 0.71
CA ARG A 632 -6.00 -25.20 -0.49
C ARG A 632 -4.57 -25.05 -1.02
N ARG A 633 -3.83 -24.01 -0.60
CA ARG A 633 -2.49 -23.68 -1.10
C ARG A 633 -1.37 -24.09 -0.14
N GLY A 634 -1.63 -24.07 1.16
CA GLY A 634 -0.57 -24.24 2.15
C GLY A 634 -1.06 -24.41 3.57
N LYS A 635 -0.10 -24.51 4.47
CA LYS A 635 -0.34 -24.73 5.91
C LYS A 635 0.72 -23.98 6.70
N VAL A 636 0.29 -23.21 7.70
CA VAL A 636 1.15 -22.38 8.55
C VAL A 636 0.84 -22.60 10.02
N ILE A 637 1.87 -22.50 10.86
CA ILE A 637 1.73 -22.55 12.31
C ILE A 637 1.53 -21.12 12.85
N THR A 638 0.66 -20.95 13.82
CA THR A 638 0.39 -19.64 14.43
C THR A 638 -0.19 -19.80 15.83
N ARG A 639 -0.21 -18.74 16.64
CA ARG A 639 -0.73 -18.77 18.01
C ARG A 639 -2.19 -18.33 18.05
N ALA A 640 -3.06 -19.13 18.66
CA ALA A 640 -4.46 -18.76 18.86
C ALA A 640 -4.57 -17.54 19.79
N ASP A 641 -5.40 -16.58 19.40
CA ASP A 641 -5.76 -15.40 20.19
C ASP A 641 -7.28 -15.29 20.23
N LEU A 642 -7.89 -15.82 21.29
CA LEU A 642 -9.35 -15.86 21.38
C LEU A 642 -9.90 -14.46 21.68
N SER A 643 -10.85 -14.00 20.88
CA SER A 643 -11.45 -12.67 21.05
C SER A 643 -12.89 -12.62 20.57
N ASP A 644 -13.77 -12.14 21.45
CA ASP A 644 -15.18 -11.85 21.18
C ASP A 644 -15.40 -10.66 20.22
N ARG A 645 -14.32 -9.95 19.87
CA ARG A 645 -14.33 -8.87 18.87
C ARG A 645 -14.42 -9.39 17.45
N ILE A 646 -14.08 -10.66 17.25
CA ILE A 646 -14.06 -11.34 15.96
C ILE A 646 -15.44 -11.95 15.72
N ASN A 647 -15.97 -11.81 14.51
CA ASN A 647 -17.22 -12.45 14.14
C ASN A 647 -17.07 -13.98 14.03
N PRO A 648 -18.07 -14.77 14.44
CA PRO A 648 -18.09 -16.21 14.18
C PRO A 648 -17.98 -16.53 12.68
N GLY A 649 -17.36 -17.66 12.35
CA GLY A 649 -17.16 -18.12 10.98
C GLY A 649 -15.95 -17.50 10.26
N ALA A 650 -15.19 -16.63 10.94
CA ALA A 650 -14.00 -16.00 10.38
C ALA A 650 -12.82 -15.98 11.36
N VAL A 651 -11.61 -15.98 10.80
CA VAL A 651 -10.34 -15.85 11.51
C VAL A 651 -9.48 -14.78 10.86
N TYR A 652 -8.64 -14.14 11.67
CA TYR A 652 -7.84 -13.00 11.24
C TYR A 652 -6.37 -13.22 11.57
N MET A 653 -5.52 -13.13 10.55
CA MET A 653 -4.06 -13.22 10.68
C MET A 653 -3.42 -11.96 10.13
N THR A 654 -2.19 -11.67 10.55
CA THR A 654 -1.45 -10.52 10.05
C THR A 654 -0.25 -10.97 9.21
N TYR A 655 0.11 -10.23 8.16
CA TYR A 655 1.10 -10.68 7.17
C TYR A 655 2.56 -10.31 7.50
N GLN A 656 2.80 -9.76 8.69
CA GLN A 656 4.11 -9.35 9.20
C GLN A 656 5.02 -10.50 9.65
N TRP A 657 4.48 -11.71 9.79
CA TRP A 657 5.15 -12.85 10.40
C TRP A 657 5.84 -13.71 9.35
N TRP A 658 7.10 -14.08 9.59
CA TRP A 658 7.92 -14.80 8.63
C TRP A 658 7.83 -16.32 8.81
N VAL A 659 7.44 -16.79 10.00
CA VAL A 659 7.14 -18.21 10.27
C VAL A 659 5.66 -18.48 10.00
N GLY A 660 4.76 -17.77 10.68
CA GLY A 660 3.31 -17.85 10.46
C GLY A 660 2.83 -17.00 9.28
N ALA A 661 3.50 -17.09 8.14
CA ALA A 661 3.29 -16.22 6.99
C ALA A 661 1.91 -16.48 6.34
N CYS A 662 0.90 -15.69 6.70
CA CYS A 662 -0.48 -15.91 6.23
C CYS A 662 -0.65 -15.88 4.71
N ASN A 663 0.27 -15.25 3.99
CA ASN A 663 0.26 -15.21 2.53
C ASN A 663 0.60 -16.56 1.86
N GLU A 664 1.12 -17.54 2.61
CA GLU A 664 1.15 -18.95 2.19
C GLU A 664 -0.26 -19.53 2.02
N LEU A 665 -1.28 -18.90 2.63
CA LEU A 665 -2.65 -19.37 2.62
C LEU A 665 -3.54 -18.62 1.63
N THR A 666 -3.24 -17.36 1.36
CA THR A 666 -4.08 -16.45 0.53
C THR A 666 -4.13 -16.89 -0.92
N GLN A 667 -5.24 -16.58 -1.60
CA GLN A 667 -5.43 -16.79 -3.04
C GLN A 667 -4.94 -15.58 -3.86
N ASP A 668 -4.57 -15.84 -5.11
CA ASP A 668 -4.16 -14.83 -6.09
C ASP A 668 -5.31 -14.36 -6.99
N ASN A 669 -6.58 -14.61 -6.62
CA ASN A 669 -7.73 -14.09 -7.39
C ASN A 669 -7.65 -12.55 -7.49
N LEU A 670 -7.47 -12.04 -8.71
CA LEU A 670 -7.23 -10.63 -8.98
C LEU A 670 -8.52 -9.91 -9.37
N ASP A 671 -8.78 -8.74 -8.77
CA ASP A 671 -9.81 -7.81 -9.24
C ASP A 671 -9.62 -7.54 -10.75
N PRO A 672 -10.67 -7.65 -11.58
CA PRO A 672 -10.53 -7.77 -13.03
C PRO A 672 -9.96 -6.51 -13.70
N ILE A 673 -10.18 -5.34 -13.12
CA ILE A 673 -9.77 -4.04 -13.66
C ILE A 673 -8.38 -3.70 -13.15
N SER A 674 -8.25 -3.71 -11.84
CA SER A 674 -7.07 -3.20 -11.18
C SER A 674 -5.97 -4.27 -11.15
N LYS A 675 -6.32 -5.56 -11.02
CA LYS A 675 -5.41 -6.69 -10.79
C LYS A 675 -4.86 -6.76 -9.37
N THR A 676 -5.66 -6.40 -8.38
CA THR A 676 -5.33 -6.50 -6.95
C THR A 676 -5.84 -7.82 -6.36
N PRO A 677 -5.05 -8.54 -5.55
CA PRO A 677 -5.45 -9.85 -5.03
C PRO A 677 -6.49 -9.79 -3.91
N GLU A 678 -7.36 -10.80 -3.86
CA GLU A 678 -8.41 -11.02 -2.85
C GLU A 678 -7.83 -11.57 -1.52
N THR A 679 -6.97 -10.80 -0.85
CA THR A 679 -6.31 -11.26 0.40
C THR A 679 -7.18 -11.15 1.65
N LYS A 680 -8.35 -10.52 1.57
CA LYS A 680 -9.30 -10.39 2.69
C LYS A 680 -10.30 -11.53 2.79
N TYR A 681 -10.22 -12.48 1.87
CA TYR A 681 -11.16 -13.60 1.83
C TYR A 681 -10.47 -14.84 1.23
N CYS A 682 -10.44 -15.91 1.99
CA CYS A 682 -9.89 -17.22 1.62
C CYS A 682 -10.53 -18.26 2.53
N ALA A 683 -10.84 -19.46 2.04
CA ALA A 683 -11.33 -20.50 2.93
C ALA A 683 -10.16 -21.17 3.65
N VAL A 684 -10.30 -21.39 4.95
CA VAL A 684 -9.30 -22.05 5.77
C VAL A 684 -9.91 -23.03 6.76
N LYS A 685 -9.06 -23.93 7.25
CA LYS A 685 -9.32 -24.82 8.37
C LYS A 685 -8.32 -24.49 9.48
N VAL A 686 -8.79 -24.46 10.73
CA VAL A 686 -7.94 -24.30 11.91
C VAL A 686 -7.95 -25.61 12.70
N GLU A 687 -6.77 -26.14 13.00
CA GLU A 687 -6.59 -27.43 13.66
C GLU A 687 -5.78 -27.27 14.94
N ALA A 688 -6.29 -27.82 16.05
CA ALA A 688 -5.56 -27.89 17.30
C ALA A 688 -4.32 -28.81 17.18
N ILE A 689 -3.24 -28.47 17.89
CA ILE A 689 -2.05 -29.32 18.01
C ILE A 689 -2.04 -29.96 19.39
N ALA A 690 -2.05 -31.29 19.47
CA ALA A 690 -2.09 -31.99 20.75
C ALA A 690 -0.78 -31.82 21.55
N ASP A 691 0.38 -32.02 20.91
CA ASP A 691 1.69 -31.82 21.53
C ASP A 691 2.14 -30.36 21.37
N GLN A 692 1.71 -29.51 22.30
CA GLN A 692 2.09 -28.10 22.35
C GLN A 692 3.60 -27.91 22.59
N GLN A 693 4.26 -28.82 23.31
CA GLN A 693 5.70 -28.70 23.55
C GLN A 693 6.49 -28.91 22.25
N TRP A 694 6.08 -29.87 21.43
CA TRP A 694 6.62 -30.03 20.08
C TRP A 694 6.33 -28.80 19.22
N ALA A 695 5.11 -28.26 19.25
CA ALA A 695 4.72 -27.10 18.45
C ALA A 695 5.60 -25.88 18.76
N GLU A 696 5.85 -25.61 20.04
CA GLU A 696 6.71 -24.50 20.48
C GLU A 696 8.15 -24.70 20.00
N ARG A 697 8.70 -25.92 20.13
CA ARG A 697 10.03 -26.23 19.60
C ARG A 697 10.08 -26.06 18.08
N TYR A 698 9.06 -26.53 17.37
CA TYR A 698 8.97 -26.41 15.91
C TYR A 698 8.98 -24.94 15.47
N ALA A 699 8.13 -24.09 16.07
CA ALA A 699 8.07 -22.67 15.74
C ALA A 699 9.40 -21.95 16.03
N TRP A 700 10.02 -22.28 17.18
CA TRP A 700 11.33 -21.72 17.55
C TRP A 700 12.45 -22.16 16.61
N THR A 701 12.50 -23.44 16.24
CA THR A 701 13.49 -23.98 15.29
C THR A 701 13.30 -23.35 13.91
N ALA A 702 12.07 -23.29 13.40
CA ALA A 702 11.78 -22.65 12.10
C ALA A 702 12.23 -21.18 12.06
N TYR A 703 11.99 -20.43 13.15
CA TYR A 703 12.45 -19.05 13.27
C TYR A 703 13.98 -18.96 13.31
N SER A 704 14.63 -19.79 14.13
CA SER A 704 16.08 -19.78 14.33
C SER A 704 16.82 -20.17 13.05
N ASP A 705 16.36 -21.19 12.34
CA ASP A 705 16.95 -21.68 11.09
C ASP A 705 16.83 -20.62 9.99
N MET A 706 15.67 -19.97 9.88
CA MET A 706 15.47 -18.87 8.95
C MET A 706 16.43 -17.71 9.24
N LYS A 707 16.56 -17.29 10.51
CA LYS A 707 17.50 -16.22 10.88
C LYS A 707 18.95 -16.59 10.59
N ALA A 708 19.35 -17.81 10.92
CA ALA A 708 20.69 -18.32 10.67
C ALA A 708 21.00 -18.33 9.16
N ARG A 709 20.04 -18.77 8.34
CA ARG A 709 20.16 -18.80 6.88
C ARG A 709 20.30 -17.41 6.27
N LEU A 710 19.44 -16.45 6.66
CA LEU A 710 19.54 -15.06 6.19
C LEU A 710 20.84 -14.39 6.64
N LYS A 711 21.27 -14.67 7.87
CA LYS A 711 22.55 -14.18 8.38
C LYS A 711 23.73 -14.74 7.57
N ALA A 712 23.75 -16.05 7.33
CA ALA A 712 24.78 -16.69 6.54
C ALA A 712 24.84 -16.16 5.10
N ALA A 713 23.69 -15.83 4.50
CA ALA A 713 23.64 -15.21 3.17
C ALA A 713 24.20 -13.78 3.14
N ALA A 714 24.15 -13.05 4.26
CA ALA A 714 24.60 -11.67 4.35
C ALA A 714 26.07 -11.52 4.80
N ASP A 715 26.58 -12.47 5.60
CA ASP A 715 27.91 -12.44 6.21
C ASP A 715 29.03 -13.03 5.30
N VAL A 716 28.94 -12.81 3.98
CA VAL A 716 29.92 -13.31 3.00
C VAL A 716 31.11 -12.37 2.80
#